data_AF-A0AB34FL41-F1
#
_entry.id   AF-A0AB34FL41-F1
#
_cell.length_a   1.000
_cell.length_b   1.000
_cell.length_c   1.000
_cell.angle_alpha   90.00
_cell.angle_beta   90.00
_cell.angle_gamma   90.00
#
_symmetry.space_group_name_H-M   'P 1'
#
loop_
_entity.id
_entity.type
_entity.pdbx_description
1 polymer ?
#
loop_
_entity_poly.entity_id
_entity_poly.type
_entity_poly.pdbx_seq_one_letter_code
_entity_poly.pdbx_strand_id
1 'polypeptide(L)'
;MSLPDSGSSAPTVIVIGAGIIGLTCALQLQSKLSKHEATRSVSVLLVAREWPASIPGAPARHSPDYASMWAGAHVRPIPATTPQLRREAAWLRRAVAEFARQVDAEPWCGVTRTPGVEYLESPDEGYRRQDKESFERETGLTGYRKLAPAEVPEAVVLGYQYDTFCINSPVYCENLLRKFLLQGGKTLRKDLRSEWEAFTLRDDVLLVVNASGTGFGDPKSFPTRGQTVVSNLSHVTKTVTRQSKDGSWSFLIPRFFNGGTIVGGTKEPGDWRSEADVPTRKRLLSAGLTLEPYAHDGPPRSAAETAADCKVIADVVGRRPTREGGMRLEVEERSWVRFGKDPTRGQVVHAYGAGGRGYEISWGVASEVADLAMPLLRAKTQLGLYMMSRKEATQSVRWALQDGYRGFDCAQMYHNEREAGNAIRDFIASAEDNKQGLRREDLFYTTKLASCSTSYDQVRRSVKASVDACGLGYIDLFLLHSPYGGKEARLTSWKALEDAVDDGEVRMIGVSNFGIEELIASNPRIKPVINQIEVHPFNTQTSIRETCAKHNITIEAYAPLARAMRMRNPTIVQLSKKYSCSPAQLLVKWGIQHGMVTLPKSSRRERLVENADVSQLVISEGDMAVMDGLDEKLVTDW
;
A
#
# COMPACT_ATOMS: atom_id res chain seq x y z
N MET A 1 19.77 -23.68 -10.21
CA MET A 1 19.73 -24.08 -8.78
C MET A 1 18.29 -24.45 -8.48
N SER A 2 18.03 -25.73 -8.26
CA SER A 2 16.78 -26.24 -7.70
C SER A 2 16.54 -25.58 -6.33
N LEU A 3 15.31 -25.13 -6.09
CA LEU A 3 14.90 -24.62 -4.77
C LEU A 3 15.01 -25.77 -3.74
N PRO A 4 15.51 -25.54 -2.53
CA PRO A 4 15.57 -26.56 -1.49
C PRO A 4 14.17 -26.99 -1.02
N ASP A 5 14.17 -28.18 -0.44
CA ASP A 5 13.07 -29.02 0.01
C ASP A 5 11.99 -28.39 0.92
N SER A 6 10.85 -29.07 0.94
CA SER A 6 9.53 -28.72 1.48
C SER A 6 9.40 -28.56 3.01
N GLY A 7 10.13 -27.62 3.60
CA GLY A 7 9.72 -27.01 4.87
C GLY A 7 8.66 -25.94 4.61
N SER A 8 7.62 -25.84 5.45
CA SER A 8 6.59 -24.79 5.36
C SER A 8 7.25 -23.43 5.15
N SER A 9 7.11 -22.90 3.94
CA SER A 9 7.80 -21.68 3.54
C SER A 9 7.07 -20.49 4.17
N ALA A 10 7.83 -19.52 4.71
CA ALA A 10 7.24 -18.37 5.39
C ALA A 10 6.38 -17.54 4.42
N PRO A 11 5.10 -17.20 4.76
CA PRO A 11 4.21 -16.43 3.91
C PRO A 11 4.89 -15.21 3.31
N THR A 12 4.63 -14.90 2.05
CA THR A 12 5.48 -13.98 1.30
C THR A 12 4.70 -12.85 0.65
N VAL A 13 5.21 -11.63 0.78
CA VAL A 13 4.86 -10.50 -0.11
C VAL A 13 5.95 -10.42 -1.18
N ILE A 14 5.54 -10.41 -2.44
CA ILE A 14 6.48 -10.21 -3.55
C ILE A 14 6.45 -8.74 -3.96
N VAL A 15 7.62 -8.10 -4.02
CA VAL A 15 7.77 -6.77 -4.61
C VAL A 15 8.48 -6.93 -5.95
N ILE A 16 7.85 -6.47 -7.03
CA ILE A 16 8.40 -6.56 -8.39
C ILE A 16 9.15 -5.28 -8.73
N GLY A 17 10.40 -5.43 -9.18
CA GLY A 17 11.28 -4.35 -9.63
C GLY A 17 12.24 -3.91 -8.54
N ALA A 18 13.54 -3.86 -8.85
CA ALA A 18 14.58 -3.39 -7.93
C ALA A 18 15.02 -1.93 -8.22
N GLY A 19 14.16 -1.15 -8.88
CA GLY A 19 14.35 0.30 -9.03
C GLY A 19 14.01 1.04 -7.74
N ILE A 20 14.12 2.37 -7.76
CA ILE A 20 13.92 3.20 -6.56
C ILE A 20 12.58 2.95 -5.87
N ILE A 21 11.47 2.88 -6.61
CA ILE A 21 10.14 2.62 -6.05
C ILE A 21 10.07 1.24 -5.41
N GLY A 22 10.58 0.20 -6.09
CA GLY A 22 10.52 -1.15 -5.55
C GLY A 22 11.42 -1.36 -4.32
N LEU A 23 12.61 -0.76 -4.30
CA LEU A 23 13.52 -0.80 -3.15
C LEU A 23 12.93 -0.10 -1.93
N THR A 24 12.37 1.11 -2.10
CA THR A 24 11.73 1.82 -0.98
C THR A 24 10.47 1.11 -0.51
N CYS A 25 9.65 0.56 -1.41
CA CYS A 25 8.48 -0.24 -1.04
C CYS A 25 8.88 -1.49 -0.23
N ALA A 26 9.90 -2.22 -0.68
CA ALA A 26 10.36 -3.43 0.00
C ALA A 26 10.85 -3.15 1.43
N LEU A 27 11.65 -2.10 1.62
CA LEU A 27 12.10 -1.67 2.94
C LEU A 27 10.95 -1.18 3.83
N GLN A 28 10.03 -0.39 3.27
CA GLN A 28 8.89 0.12 4.03
C GLN A 28 7.97 -1.01 4.49
N LEU A 29 7.75 -2.02 3.63
CA LEU A 29 7.01 -3.22 3.99
C LEU A 29 7.73 -4.02 5.07
N GLN A 30 9.03 -4.28 4.97
CA GLN A 30 9.78 -4.94 6.05
C GLN A 30 9.61 -4.22 7.39
N SER A 31 9.74 -2.89 7.40
CA SER A 31 9.58 -2.09 8.62
C SER A 31 8.18 -2.17 9.21
N LYS A 32 7.14 -2.18 8.37
CA LYS A 32 5.74 -2.25 8.83
C LYS A 32 5.38 -3.66 9.29
N LEU A 33 5.79 -4.69 8.54
CA LEU A 33 5.53 -6.08 8.86
C LEU A 33 6.19 -6.49 10.18
N SER A 34 7.41 -6.04 10.44
CA SER A 34 8.15 -6.36 11.67
C SER A 34 7.57 -5.73 12.94
N LYS A 35 6.77 -4.67 12.81
CA LYS A 35 6.17 -3.95 13.95
C LYS A 35 4.87 -4.58 14.45
N HIS A 36 4.28 -5.50 13.69
CA HIS A 36 3.01 -6.13 14.04
C HIS A 36 3.20 -7.63 14.21
N GLU A 37 2.81 -8.15 15.37
CA GLU A 37 2.96 -9.58 15.70
C GLU A 37 2.31 -10.50 14.65
N ALA A 38 1.09 -10.17 14.22
CA ALA A 38 0.36 -10.92 13.18
C ALA A 38 1.05 -10.93 11.81
N THR A 39 2.01 -10.05 11.53
CA THR A 39 2.68 -9.97 10.22
C THR A 39 4.19 -10.16 10.30
N ARG A 40 4.77 -10.36 11.49
CA ARG A 40 6.23 -10.37 11.69
C ARG A 40 6.97 -11.50 10.97
N SER A 41 6.30 -12.61 10.69
CA SER A 41 6.87 -13.74 9.95
C SER A 41 6.55 -13.70 8.45
N VAL A 42 5.82 -12.68 7.96
CA VAL A 42 5.68 -12.45 6.53
C VAL A 42 7.04 -12.01 5.97
N SER A 43 7.57 -12.79 5.04
CA SER A 43 8.81 -12.46 4.34
C SER A 43 8.55 -11.55 3.15
N VAL A 44 9.49 -10.65 2.86
CA VAL A 44 9.46 -9.83 1.64
C VAL A 44 10.46 -10.41 0.65
N LEU A 45 9.98 -10.77 -0.54
CA LEU A 45 10.78 -11.24 -1.66
C LEU A 45 10.80 -10.17 -2.76
N LEU A 46 11.96 -9.58 -3.00
CA LEU A 46 12.18 -8.64 -4.09
C LEU A 46 12.53 -9.41 -5.36
N VAL A 47 11.70 -9.28 -6.40
CA VAL A 47 11.85 -9.99 -7.68
C VAL A 47 12.14 -8.98 -8.78
N ALA A 48 13.26 -9.12 -9.49
CA ALA A 48 13.63 -8.16 -10.52
C ALA A 48 14.46 -8.78 -11.65
N ARG A 49 14.30 -8.24 -12.86
CA ARG A 49 15.12 -8.56 -14.03
C ARG A 49 16.54 -8.01 -13.90
N GLU A 50 16.64 -6.79 -13.37
CA GLU A 50 17.85 -5.98 -13.24
C GLU A 50 17.99 -5.48 -11.81
N TRP A 51 19.23 -5.23 -11.39
CA TRP A 51 19.59 -4.92 -10.01
C TRP A 51 20.52 -3.70 -9.95
N PRO A 52 20.51 -2.90 -8.87
CA PRO A 52 21.46 -1.81 -8.67
C PRO A 52 22.92 -2.28 -8.78
N ALA A 53 23.77 -1.47 -9.43
CA ALA A 53 25.21 -1.66 -9.49
C ALA A 53 25.91 -0.28 -9.54
N SER A 54 26.94 -0.04 -8.72
CA SER A 54 27.50 1.29 -8.46
C SER A 54 28.96 1.51 -8.82
N ILE A 55 29.77 0.47 -9.08
CA ILE A 55 30.80 0.43 -10.14
C ILE A 55 31.45 -0.97 -10.19
N PRO A 56 31.68 -1.54 -11.38
CA PRO A 56 32.04 -2.96 -11.56
C PRO A 56 33.50 -3.18 -11.98
N GLY A 57 33.92 -4.46 -12.03
CA GLY A 57 35.06 -4.91 -12.82
C GLY A 57 34.80 -5.10 -14.32
N ALA A 58 33.58 -4.89 -14.85
CA ALA A 58 33.25 -4.95 -16.28
C ALA A 58 31.83 -4.37 -16.53
N PRO A 59 31.53 -3.81 -17.72
CA PRO A 59 30.36 -2.96 -17.94
C PRO A 59 29.04 -3.66 -17.63
N ALA A 60 28.39 -3.28 -16.53
CA ALA A 60 26.97 -3.50 -16.35
C ALA A 60 26.24 -2.52 -17.27
N ARG A 61 25.98 -2.92 -18.52
CA ARG A 61 25.06 -2.19 -19.39
C ARG A 61 23.65 -2.49 -18.91
N HIS A 62 23.17 -1.71 -17.94
CA HIS A 62 21.75 -1.70 -17.62
C HIS A 62 20.96 -1.41 -18.90
N SER A 63 19.76 -1.96 -19.01
CA SER A 63 18.86 -1.55 -20.08
C SER A 63 18.48 -0.07 -19.87
N PRO A 64 18.17 0.67 -20.95
CA PRO A 64 17.61 2.01 -20.82
C PRO A 64 16.32 2.06 -19.97
N ASP A 65 15.61 0.94 -19.85
CA ASP A 65 14.36 0.82 -19.06
C ASP A 65 14.60 0.72 -17.57
N TYR A 66 15.82 0.39 -17.14
CA TYR A 66 16.16 0.41 -15.71
C TYR A 66 16.44 1.84 -15.24
N ALA A 67 15.40 2.67 -15.35
CA ALA A 67 15.46 4.13 -15.29
C ALA A 67 16.13 4.69 -14.03
N SER A 68 16.07 3.95 -12.91
CA SER A 68 16.69 4.39 -11.66
C SER A 68 18.19 4.62 -11.80
N MET A 69 18.91 3.79 -12.55
CA MET A 69 20.37 3.92 -12.70
C MET A 69 20.79 5.10 -13.58
N TRP A 70 19.87 5.57 -14.43
CA TRP A 70 20.11 6.65 -15.39
C TRP A 70 19.70 8.04 -14.87
N ALA A 71 19.00 8.08 -13.74
CA ALA A 71 18.53 9.31 -13.15
C ALA A 71 19.68 10.22 -12.70
N GLY A 72 19.41 11.53 -12.61
CA GLY A 72 20.35 12.54 -12.15
C GLY A 72 20.93 12.21 -10.77
N ALA A 73 20.17 12.21 -9.68
CA ALA A 73 18.84 12.79 -9.46
C ALA A 73 18.95 13.92 -8.43
N HIS A 74 18.01 14.85 -8.46
CA HIS A 74 17.81 15.83 -7.39
C HIS A 74 16.34 15.84 -6.97
N VAL A 75 16.05 16.41 -5.80
CA VAL A 75 14.68 16.72 -5.39
C VAL A 75 14.32 18.09 -5.95
N ARG A 76 13.43 18.12 -6.94
CA ARG A 76 13.04 19.36 -7.63
C ARG A 76 11.51 19.48 -7.61
N PRO A 77 10.94 20.19 -6.63
CA PRO A 77 9.51 20.34 -6.54
C PRO A 77 8.93 21.07 -7.76
N ILE A 78 7.70 20.69 -8.11
CA ILE A 78 6.87 21.41 -9.08
C ILE A 78 5.58 21.86 -8.36
N PRO A 79 5.05 23.06 -8.67
CA PRO A 79 3.86 23.59 -8.02
C PRO A 79 2.66 22.64 -8.11
N ALA A 80 1.97 22.42 -6.99
CA ALA A 80 0.84 21.49 -6.86
C ALA A 80 -0.49 22.04 -7.43
N THR A 81 -0.48 22.41 -8.72
CA THR A 81 -1.59 23.10 -9.37
C THR A 81 -2.78 22.19 -9.71
N THR A 82 -2.56 20.89 -9.90
CA THR A 82 -3.61 19.90 -10.22
C THR A 82 -3.88 18.94 -9.05
N PRO A 83 -5.04 18.25 -9.00
CA PRO A 83 -5.29 17.22 -7.98
C PRO A 83 -4.23 16.13 -7.92
N GLN A 84 -3.74 15.70 -9.09
CA GLN A 84 -2.65 14.74 -9.19
C GLN A 84 -1.36 15.30 -8.57
N LEU A 85 -0.97 16.54 -8.92
CA LEU A 85 0.23 17.16 -8.37
C LEU A 85 0.13 17.43 -6.87
N ARG A 86 -1.08 17.68 -6.34
CA ARG A 86 -1.31 17.78 -4.88
C ARG A 86 -1.08 16.46 -4.16
N ARG A 87 -1.54 15.33 -4.73
CA ARG A 87 -1.23 14.00 -4.21
C ARG A 87 0.28 13.74 -4.24
N GLU A 88 0.93 14.07 -5.35
CA GLU A 88 2.38 13.90 -5.50
C GLU A 88 3.19 14.81 -4.56
N ALA A 89 2.71 16.01 -4.25
CA ALA A 89 3.32 16.91 -3.26
C ALA A 89 3.26 16.31 -1.84
N ALA A 90 2.17 15.63 -1.49
CA ALA A 90 2.08 14.90 -0.23
C ALA A 90 3.11 13.76 -0.15
N TRP A 91 3.37 13.05 -1.26
CA TRP A 91 4.44 12.05 -1.33
C TRP A 91 5.83 12.67 -1.23
N LEU A 92 6.05 13.77 -1.95
CA LEU A 92 7.29 14.54 -1.91
C LEU A 92 7.64 14.93 -0.48
N ARG A 93 6.71 15.51 0.28
CA ARG A 93 6.94 15.90 1.69
C ARG A 93 7.43 14.74 2.56
N ARG A 94 6.83 13.56 2.39
CA ARG A 94 7.26 12.35 3.11
C ARG A 94 8.67 11.93 2.70
N ALA A 95 8.99 12.02 1.41
CA ALA A 95 10.33 11.72 0.91
C ALA A 95 11.38 12.72 1.39
N VAL A 96 11.08 14.01 1.40
CA VAL A 96 11.95 15.06 1.96
C VAL A 96 12.26 14.80 3.42
N ALA A 97 11.26 14.49 4.23
CA ALA A 97 11.45 14.16 5.65
C ALA A 97 12.37 12.93 5.82
N GLU A 98 12.18 11.90 5.01
CA GLU A 98 13.00 10.68 5.08
C GLU A 98 14.44 10.91 4.56
N PHE A 99 14.63 11.71 3.51
CA PHE A 99 15.97 12.09 3.04
C PHE A 99 16.71 12.92 4.09
N ALA A 100 16.04 13.87 4.74
CA ALA A 100 16.62 14.63 5.84
C ALA A 100 17.10 13.68 6.95
N ARG A 101 16.24 12.76 7.40
CA ARG A 101 16.58 11.75 8.41
C ARG A 101 17.76 10.87 7.99
N GLN A 102 17.81 10.45 6.73
CA GLN A 102 18.88 9.59 6.21
C GLN A 102 20.21 10.31 6.09
N VAL A 103 20.23 11.56 5.65
CA VAL A 103 21.47 12.36 5.59
C VAL A 103 22.04 12.53 7.00
N ASP A 104 21.18 12.80 7.99
CA ASP A 104 21.61 13.02 9.37
C ASP A 104 22.09 11.70 10.04
N ALA A 105 21.40 10.58 9.78
CA ALA A 105 21.71 9.30 10.42
C ALA A 105 22.74 8.44 9.66
N GLU A 106 22.84 8.61 8.35
CA GLU A 106 23.61 7.76 7.43
C GLU A 106 24.24 8.60 6.30
N PRO A 107 25.22 9.45 6.62
CA PRO A 107 25.82 10.36 5.64
C PRO A 107 26.52 9.67 4.47
N TRP A 108 26.74 8.35 4.51
CA TRP A 108 27.28 7.55 3.42
C TRP A 108 26.22 7.00 2.45
N CYS A 109 24.93 7.27 2.67
CA CYS A 109 23.86 6.60 1.95
C CYS A 109 23.80 6.95 0.45
N GLY A 110 24.50 7.98 -0.01
CA GLY A 110 24.42 8.46 -1.40
C GLY A 110 23.41 9.59 -1.62
N VAL A 111 22.90 10.19 -0.53
CA VAL A 111 22.08 11.41 -0.55
C VAL A 111 22.89 12.55 0.06
N THR A 112 22.85 13.73 -0.52
CA THR A 112 23.57 14.91 -0.04
C THR A 112 22.66 16.12 -0.02
N ARG A 113 22.58 16.80 1.13
CA ARG A 113 21.90 18.10 1.25
C ARG A 113 22.75 19.18 0.56
N THR A 114 22.12 19.99 -0.26
CA THR A 114 22.79 21.02 -1.08
C THR A 114 21.80 22.12 -1.47
N PRO A 115 22.26 23.37 -1.73
CA PRO A 115 21.42 24.38 -2.34
C PRO A 115 20.95 23.98 -3.74
N GLY A 116 19.67 24.23 -4.02
CA GLY A 116 19.05 24.19 -5.33
C GLY A 116 18.75 25.58 -5.83
N VAL A 117 18.96 25.82 -7.12
CA VAL A 117 18.64 27.07 -7.81
C VAL A 117 17.80 26.78 -9.04
N GLU A 118 16.70 27.49 -9.19
CA GLU A 118 15.78 27.36 -10.32
C GLU A 118 15.71 28.67 -11.09
N TYR A 119 15.80 28.58 -12.42
CA TYR A 119 15.69 29.69 -13.35
C TYR A 119 14.61 29.39 -14.39
N LEU A 120 13.61 30.27 -14.49
CA LEU A 120 12.47 30.09 -15.37
C LEU A 120 12.34 31.31 -16.29
N GLU A 121 12.43 31.08 -17.61
CA GLU A 121 12.26 32.14 -18.62
C GLU A 121 10.79 32.42 -18.93
N SER A 122 9.92 31.42 -18.78
CA SER A 122 8.48 31.55 -19.00
C SER A 122 7.67 30.79 -17.94
N PRO A 123 7.76 31.18 -16.65
CA PRO A 123 7.08 30.48 -15.56
C PRO A 123 5.56 30.60 -15.67
N ASP A 124 4.87 29.49 -15.40
CA ASP A 124 3.42 29.46 -15.23
C ASP A 124 2.95 30.17 -13.94
N GLU A 125 1.64 30.31 -13.78
CA GLU A 125 1.06 30.98 -12.60
C GLU A 125 1.36 30.24 -11.29
N GLY A 126 1.51 28.92 -11.31
CA GLY A 126 1.84 28.13 -10.12
C GLY A 126 3.19 28.55 -9.53
N TYR A 127 4.20 28.68 -10.39
CA TYR A 127 5.52 29.19 -9.98
C TYR A 127 5.47 30.66 -9.55
N ARG A 128 4.69 31.51 -10.25
CA ARG A 128 4.61 32.95 -9.95
C ARG A 128 3.97 33.25 -8.60
N ARG A 129 2.98 32.45 -8.19
CA ARG A 129 2.25 32.61 -6.92
C ARG A 129 2.98 32.04 -5.71
N GLN A 130 4.05 31.27 -5.93
CA GLN A 130 4.76 30.61 -4.86
C GLN A 130 5.62 31.60 -4.06
N ASP A 131 5.44 31.56 -2.74
CA ASP A 131 6.22 32.27 -1.74
C ASP A 131 6.88 31.28 -0.79
N LYS A 132 7.61 31.79 0.22
CA LYS A 132 8.31 30.95 1.19
C LYS A 132 7.35 30.00 1.92
N GLU A 133 6.26 30.53 2.46
CA GLU A 133 5.35 29.74 3.29
C GLU A 133 4.65 28.65 2.48
N SER A 134 4.14 28.99 1.29
CA SER A 134 3.51 28.02 0.39
C SER A 134 4.50 26.97 -0.12
N PHE A 135 5.73 27.35 -0.47
CA PHE A 135 6.78 26.42 -0.88
C PHE A 135 7.12 25.42 0.24
N GLU A 136 7.42 25.93 1.45
CA GLU A 136 7.83 25.08 2.58
C GLU A 136 6.69 24.15 3.00
N ARG A 137 5.44 24.65 3.02
CA ARG A 137 4.25 23.84 3.34
C ARG A 137 3.98 22.76 2.30
N GLU A 138 4.15 23.06 1.02
CA GLU A 138 3.86 22.13 -0.08
C GLU A 138 4.92 21.06 -0.24
N THR A 139 6.20 21.42 -0.04
CA THR A 139 7.34 20.56 -0.39
C THR A 139 8.03 19.94 0.82
N GLY A 140 7.96 20.60 1.98
CA GLY A 140 8.74 20.26 3.18
C GLY A 140 10.21 20.67 3.10
N LEU A 141 10.66 21.25 1.98
CA LEU A 141 12.00 21.82 1.83
C LEU A 141 12.06 23.19 2.50
N THR A 142 13.25 23.63 2.89
CA THR A 142 13.49 24.89 3.60
C THR A 142 14.33 25.84 2.77
N GLY A 143 14.55 27.05 3.29
CA GLY A 143 15.54 27.97 2.72
C GLY A 143 15.07 28.67 1.44
N TYR A 144 13.76 28.66 1.16
CA TYR A 144 13.22 29.33 -0.02
C TYR A 144 13.52 30.83 0.00
N ARG A 145 14.17 31.30 -1.07
CA ARG A 145 14.48 32.69 -1.32
C ARG A 145 14.28 33.01 -2.79
N LYS A 146 13.35 33.93 -3.08
CA LYS A 146 13.19 34.49 -4.42
C LYS A 146 14.37 35.40 -4.74
N LEU A 147 14.96 35.23 -5.92
CA LEU A 147 16.13 35.99 -6.38
C LEU A 147 15.70 37.37 -6.87
N ALA A 148 16.52 38.38 -6.58
CA ALA A 148 16.34 39.73 -7.12
C ALA A 148 16.67 39.76 -8.63
N PRO A 149 16.13 40.74 -9.39
CA PRO A 149 16.43 40.87 -10.82
C PRO A 149 17.92 40.95 -11.18
N ALA A 150 18.76 41.47 -10.28
CA ALA A 150 20.21 41.55 -10.48
C ALA A 150 20.95 40.21 -10.23
N GLU A 151 20.29 39.24 -9.58
CA GLU A 151 20.87 37.93 -9.26
C GLU A 151 20.53 36.86 -10.31
N VAL A 152 19.57 37.12 -11.19
CA VAL A 152 19.14 36.15 -12.20
C VAL A 152 19.89 36.35 -13.53
N PRO A 153 20.20 35.25 -14.26
CA PRO A 153 20.81 35.34 -15.59
C PRO A 153 19.94 36.09 -16.60
N GLU A 154 20.56 36.55 -17.70
CA GLU A 154 19.83 37.16 -18.80
C GLU A 154 18.71 36.22 -19.34
N ALA A 155 17.59 36.83 -19.72
CA ALA A 155 16.34 36.21 -20.17
C ALA A 155 15.53 35.46 -19.08
N VAL A 156 16.05 35.29 -17.86
CA VAL A 156 15.31 34.65 -16.77
C VAL A 156 14.29 35.63 -16.16
N VAL A 157 13.03 35.21 -16.08
CA VAL A 157 11.92 36.01 -15.55
C VAL A 157 11.69 35.76 -14.07
N LEU A 158 11.92 34.53 -13.61
CA LEU A 158 11.78 34.14 -12.22
C LEU A 158 12.93 33.22 -11.82
N GLY A 159 13.59 33.56 -10.72
CA GLY A 159 14.58 32.70 -10.08
C GLY A 159 14.34 32.57 -8.59
N TYR A 160 14.65 31.41 -8.04
CA TYR A 160 14.61 31.16 -6.59
C TYR A 160 15.64 30.11 -6.17
N GLN A 161 16.05 30.19 -4.92
CA GLN A 161 16.98 29.28 -4.26
C GLN A 161 16.28 28.60 -3.08
N TYR A 162 16.67 27.37 -2.76
CA TYR A 162 16.18 26.59 -1.60
C TYR A 162 17.18 25.51 -1.20
N ASP A 163 17.02 24.93 -0.02
CA ASP A 163 17.78 23.75 0.40
C ASP A 163 17.11 22.50 -0.17
N THR A 164 17.90 21.61 -0.78
CA THR A 164 17.41 20.38 -1.39
C THR A 164 18.38 19.22 -1.24
N PHE A 165 18.10 18.11 -1.91
CA PHE A 165 18.91 16.90 -1.92
C PHE A 165 19.31 16.53 -3.35
N CYS A 166 20.58 16.21 -3.55
CA CYS A 166 21.06 15.46 -4.70
C CYS A 166 21.35 14.02 -4.31
N ILE A 167 21.16 13.13 -5.26
CA ILE A 167 21.20 11.69 -5.04
C ILE A 167 22.16 11.07 -6.05
N ASN A 168 23.19 10.41 -5.52
CA ASN A 168 24.00 9.49 -6.29
C ASN A 168 23.20 8.20 -6.51
N SER A 169 22.41 8.16 -7.58
CA SER A 169 21.44 7.10 -7.87
C SER A 169 21.98 5.67 -7.71
N PRO A 170 23.14 5.30 -8.28
CA PRO A 170 23.73 3.97 -8.09
C PRO A 170 24.09 3.65 -6.62
N VAL A 171 24.78 4.57 -5.94
CA VAL A 171 25.19 4.38 -4.53
C VAL A 171 23.97 4.26 -3.62
N TYR A 172 22.97 5.11 -3.84
CA TYR A 172 21.76 5.11 -3.02
C TYR A 172 20.95 3.83 -3.19
N CYS A 173 20.70 3.39 -4.42
CA CYS A 173 19.96 2.15 -4.65
C CYS A 173 20.70 0.91 -4.12
N GLU A 174 22.02 0.86 -4.22
CA GLU A 174 22.79 -0.22 -3.58
C GLU A 174 22.72 -0.17 -2.06
N ASN A 175 22.77 1.02 -1.46
CA ASN A 175 22.59 1.19 -0.02
C ASN A 175 21.21 0.66 0.43
N LEU A 176 20.15 1.00 -0.30
CA LEU A 176 18.80 0.48 -0.02
C LEU A 176 18.73 -1.04 -0.16
N LEU A 177 19.29 -1.61 -1.23
CA LEU A 177 19.32 -3.06 -1.43
C LEU A 177 20.08 -3.76 -0.30
N ARG A 178 21.23 -3.21 0.10
CA ARG A 178 22.03 -3.75 1.21
C ARG A 178 21.25 -3.75 2.52
N LYS A 179 20.56 -2.66 2.84
CA LYS A 179 19.68 -2.60 4.01
C LYS A 179 18.59 -3.66 3.96
N PHE A 180 17.93 -3.79 2.80
CA PHE A 180 16.85 -4.75 2.60
C PHE A 180 17.32 -6.18 2.91
N LEU A 181 18.49 -6.56 2.38
CA LEU A 181 19.12 -7.85 2.63
C LEU A 181 19.51 -8.04 4.10
N LEU A 182 20.14 -7.03 4.72
CA LEU A 182 20.53 -7.07 6.14
C LEU A 182 19.33 -7.15 7.10
N GLN A 183 18.16 -6.67 6.68
CA GLN A 183 16.89 -6.79 7.39
C GLN A 183 16.18 -8.14 7.13
N GLY A 184 16.87 -9.11 6.52
CA GLY A 184 16.33 -10.45 6.24
C GLY A 184 15.53 -10.56 4.94
N GLY A 185 15.61 -9.55 4.08
CA GLY A 185 14.93 -9.53 2.78
C GLY A 185 15.53 -10.54 1.83
N LYS A 186 14.70 -11.15 1.00
CA LYS A 186 15.13 -12.13 0.00
C LYS A 186 15.05 -11.54 -1.40
N THR A 187 15.93 -11.98 -2.30
CA THR A 187 15.97 -11.52 -3.68
C THR A 187 15.84 -12.69 -4.65
N LEU A 188 15.23 -12.44 -5.81
CA LEU A 188 15.15 -13.40 -6.90
C LEU A 188 15.28 -12.69 -8.25
N ARG A 189 16.30 -13.06 -9.02
CA ARG A 189 16.44 -12.58 -10.40
C ARG A 189 15.48 -13.33 -11.31
N LYS A 190 14.50 -12.64 -11.88
CA LYS A 190 13.51 -13.21 -12.81
C LYS A 190 12.98 -12.13 -13.75
N ASP A 191 12.83 -12.49 -15.02
CA ASP A 191 12.09 -11.70 -16.00
C ASP A 191 10.65 -12.21 -16.03
N LEU A 192 9.71 -11.39 -15.56
CA LEU A 192 8.29 -11.73 -15.51
C LEU A 192 7.60 -11.18 -16.76
N ARG A 193 6.60 -11.89 -17.27
CA ARG A 193 5.76 -11.43 -18.38
C ARG A 193 4.54 -10.66 -17.89
N SER A 194 4.13 -10.90 -16.65
CA SER A 194 3.07 -10.17 -15.96
C SER A 194 3.34 -10.18 -14.46
N GLU A 195 2.82 -9.17 -13.77
CA GLU A 195 2.69 -9.12 -12.32
C GLU A 195 1.99 -10.34 -11.73
N TRP A 196 1.04 -10.95 -12.45
CA TRP A 196 0.30 -12.11 -11.98
C TRP A 196 1.16 -13.39 -11.99
N GLU A 197 2.21 -13.44 -12.81
CA GLU A 197 3.18 -14.55 -12.80
C GLU A 197 3.90 -14.64 -11.44
N ALA A 198 4.02 -13.53 -10.71
CA ALA A 198 4.70 -13.51 -9.41
C ALA A 198 4.08 -14.48 -8.40
N PHE A 199 2.75 -14.69 -8.43
CA PHE A 199 2.08 -15.65 -7.55
C PHE A 199 2.43 -17.11 -7.83
N THR A 200 3.04 -17.41 -8.99
CA THR A 200 3.49 -18.77 -9.32
C THR A 200 4.90 -19.07 -8.80
N LEU A 201 5.63 -18.04 -8.35
CA LEU A 201 7.03 -18.18 -7.92
C LEU A 201 7.16 -18.93 -6.59
N ARG A 202 6.09 -18.91 -5.77
CA ARG A 202 5.99 -19.64 -4.50
C ARG A 202 4.54 -20.04 -4.22
N ASP A 203 4.33 -21.02 -3.37
CA ASP A 203 2.99 -21.48 -2.97
C ASP A 203 2.30 -20.59 -1.93
N ASP A 204 3.04 -19.70 -1.27
CA ASP A 204 2.64 -18.94 -0.08
C ASP A 204 2.64 -17.41 -0.32
N VAL A 205 2.39 -16.98 -1.55
CA VAL A 205 2.33 -15.56 -1.91
C VAL A 205 1.01 -14.96 -1.45
N LEU A 206 1.07 -14.05 -0.46
CA LEU A 206 -0.10 -13.35 0.09
C LEU A 206 -0.53 -12.16 -0.77
N LEU A 207 0.46 -11.42 -1.29
CA LEU A 207 0.26 -10.16 -1.98
C LEU A 207 1.43 -9.89 -2.93
N VAL A 208 1.15 -9.22 -4.04
CA VAL A 208 2.17 -8.72 -4.96
C VAL A 208 2.14 -7.19 -4.99
N VAL A 209 3.30 -6.55 -4.97
CA VAL A 209 3.48 -5.12 -5.24
C VAL A 209 4.14 -4.97 -6.61
N ASN A 210 3.43 -4.37 -7.55
CA ASN A 210 3.94 -4.13 -8.90
C ASN A 210 4.61 -2.75 -8.98
N ALA A 211 5.92 -2.72 -8.72
CA ALA A 211 6.79 -1.56 -8.89
C ALA A 211 7.72 -1.70 -10.13
N SER A 212 7.22 -2.35 -11.18
CA SER A 212 7.96 -2.64 -12.42
C SER A 212 8.38 -1.41 -13.22
N GLY A 213 7.85 -0.24 -12.91
CA GLY A 213 8.04 0.99 -13.67
C GLY A 213 6.98 1.17 -14.76
N THR A 214 6.81 0.18 -15.66
CA THR A 214 5.92 0.29 -16.83
C THR A 214 4.60 -0.47 -16.72
N GLY A 215 4.42 -1.34 -15.71
CA GLY A 215 3.14 -1.96 -15.42
C GLY A 215 2.73 -3.12 -16.34
N PHE A 216 3.69 -3.83 -16.95
CA PHE A 216 3.45 -5.04 -17.77
C PHE A 216 2.43 -4.87 -18.92
N GLY A 217 2.62 -3.83 -19.75
CA GLY A 217 1.78 -3.60 -20.92
C GLY A 217 0.57 -2.69 -20.68
N ASP A 218 0.59 -1.89 -19.61
CA ASP A 218 -0.36 -0.80 -19.41
C ASP A 218 -0.34 0.13 -20.65
N PRO A 219 -1.46 0.25 -21.39
CA PRO A 219 -1.50 1.05 -22.62
C PRO A 219 -1.30 2.55 -22.38
N LYS A 220 -1.47 3.02 -21.14
CA LYS A 220 -1.18 4.41 -20.75
C LYS A 220 0.29 4.63 -20.45
N SER A 221 1.10 3.58 -20.34
CA SER A 221 2.53 3.70 -20.06
C SER A 221 3.34 3.83 -21.35
N PHE A 222 4.24 4.81 -21.39
CA PHE A 222 5.14 5.06 -22.50
C PHE A 222 6.49 5.56 -21.99
N PRO A 223 7.59 5.33 -22.73
CA PRO A 223 8.90 5.85 -22.35
C PRO A 223 8.98 7.35 -22.64
N THR A 224 9.60 8.10 -21.73
CA THR A 224 10.15 9.42 -22.08
C THR A 224 11.67 9.32 -22.04
N ARG A 225 12.29 9.25 -23.22
CA ARG A 225 13.74 9.18 -23.34
C ARG A 225 14.37 10.46 -22.78
N GLY A 226 15.46 10.28 -22.06
CA GLY A 226 16.29 11.33 -21.52
C GLY A 226 17.76 11.01 -21.75
N GLN A 227 18.42 11.89 -22.50
CA GLN A 227 19.85 11.89 -22.64
C GLN A 227 20.47 12.94 -21.71
N THR A 228 21.51 12.54 -20.99
CA THR A 228 22.35 13.40 -20.15
C THR A 228 23.82 13.02 -20.31
N VAL A 229 24.70 13.81 -19.72
CA VAL A 229 26.16 13.61 -19.76
C VAL A 229 26.68 13.60 -18.34
N VAL A 230 27.51 12.61 -17.99
CA VAL A 230 28.30 12.63 -16.76
C VAL A 230 29.62 13.33 -17.07
N SER A 231 29.96 14.34 -16.28
CA SER A 231 31.19 15.11 -16.39
C SER A 231 32.04 15.04 -15.12
N ASN A 232 33.31 15.45 -15.23
CA ASN A 232 34.26 15.55 -14.12
C ASN A 232 34.19 16.88 -13.35
N LEU A 233 33.12 17.67 -13.47
CA LEU A 233 32.97 18.99 -12.83
C LEU A 233 32.74 18.86 -11.32
N SER A 234 33.75 18.43 -10.58
CA SER A 234 33.68 18.13 -9.15
C SER A 234 33.59 19.35 -8.25
N HIS A 235 33.84 20.55 -8.79
CA HIS A 235 33.68 21.82 -8.08
C HIS A 235 32.22 22.29 -8.02
N VAL A 236 31.33 21.68 -8.81
CA VAL A 236 29.89 21.95 -8.73
C VAL A 236 29.37 21.38 -7.40
N THR A 237 28.86 22.25 -6.55
CA THR A 237 28.38 21.91 -5.19
C THR A 237 26.90 22.21 -4.98
N LYS A 238 26.25 22.91 -5.92
CA LYS A 238 24.82 23.25 -5.94
C LYS A 238 24.16 22.61 -7.15
N THR A 239 22.88 22.26 -7.04
CA THR A 239 22.09 21.89 -8.22
C THR A 239 21.47 23.13 -8.83
N VAL A 240 21.59 23.28 -10.14
CA VAL A 240 21.01 24.41 -10.88
C VAL A 240 20.17 23.88 -12.02
N THR A 241 18.94 24.38 -12.17
CA THR A 241 18.04 24.06 -13.27
C THR A 241 17.59 25.33 -13.97
N ARG A 242 17.59 25.31 -15.30
CA ARG A 242 17.01 26.35 -16.16
C ARG A 242 15.95 25.73 -17.06
N GLN A 243 14.75 26.31 -17.05
CA GLN A 243 13.71 26.07 -18.03
C GLN A 243 13.69 27.22 -19.03
N SER A 244 14.04 26.90 -20.28
CA SER A 244 14.05 27.87 -21.36
C SER A 244 12.65 28.14 -21.89
N LYS A 245 12.48 29.29 -22.54
CA LYS A 245 11.18 29.74 -23.09
C LYS A 245 10.59 28.79 -24.12
N ASP A 246 11.44 28.04 -24.83
CA ASP A 246 11.05 27.01 -25.79
C ASP A 246 10.63 25.67 -25.14
N GLY A 247 10.65 25.60 -23.80
CA GLY A 247 10.29 24.41 -23.03
C GLY A 247 11.43 23.41 -22.83
N SER A 248 12.63 23.69 -23.36
CA SER A 248 13.82 22.89 -23.12
C SER A 248 14.38 23.10 -21.71
N TRP A 249 15.17 22.13 -21.25
CA TRP A 249 15.70 22.08 -19.89
C TRP A 249 17.22 21.95 -19.92
N SER A 250 17.89 22.74 -19.09
CA SER A 250 19.32 22.60 -18.81
C SER A 250 19.53 22.53 -17.31
N PHE A 251 20.37 21.63 -16.84
CA PHE A 251 20.68 21.46 -15.43
C PHE A 251 22.09 20.94 -15.21
N LEU A 252 22.63 21.33 -14.06
CA LEU A 252 23.81 20.75 -13.43
C LEU A 252 23.38 20.10 -12.12
N ILE A 253 23.61 18.79 -12.00
CA ILE A 253 23.26 18.02 -10.81
C ILE A 253 24.52 17.32 -10.30
N PRO A 254 25.17 17.82 -9.22
CA PRO A 254 26.30 17.13 -8.62
C PRO A 254 25.83 15.84 -7.94
N ARG A 255 26.38 14.70 -8.33
CA ARG A 255 26.04 13.42 -7.67
C ARG A 255 26.71 13.25 -6.32
N PHE A 256 27.77 14.02 -6.03
CA PHE A 256 28.64 13.80 -4.87
C PHE A 256 29.23 12.38 -4.85
N PHE A 257 29.96 12.00 -3.79
CA PHE A 257 30.58 10.67 -3.65
C PHE A 257 31.41 10.23 -4.87
N ASN A 258 32.13 11.18 -5.49
CA ASN A 258 32.88 10.94 -6.73
C ASN A 258 32.04 10.40 -7.90
N GLY A 259 30.71 10.63 -7.89
CA GLY A 259 29.78 10.19 -8.93
C GLY A 259 29.75 11.08 -10.19
N GLY A 260 30.57 12.13 -10.23
CA GLY A 260 30.58 13.15 -11.28
C GLY A 260 29.41 14.12 -11.19
N THR A 261 29.30 14.99 -12.20
CA THR A 261 28.23 15.98 -12.32
C THR A 261 27.43 15.72 -13.57
N ILE A 262 26.12 15.62 -13.42
CA ILE A 262 25.20 15.41 -14.53
C ILE A 262 24.93 16.75 -15.21
N VAL A 263 25.18 16.79 -16.50
CA VAL A 263 24.89 17.89 -17.41
C VAL A 263 23.78 17.43 -18.35
N GLY A 264 22.65 18.12 -18.40
CA GLY A 264 21.54 17.65 -19.22
C GLY A 264 20.26 18.47 -19.08
N GLY A 265 19.17 18.08 -19.71
CA GLY A 265 18.96 16.83 -20.44
C GLY A 265 17.73 16.88 -21.34
N THR A 266 17.54 15.84 -22.15
CA THR A 266 16.37 15.77 -23.05
C THR A 266 15.12 15.23 -22.36
N LYS A 267 13.98 15.59 -22.94
CA LYS A 267 12.65 15.05 -22.64
C LYS A 267 11.98 14.70 -23.96
N GLU A 268 12.04 13.43 -24.34
CA GLU A 268 11.56 12.93 -25.63
C GLU A 268 10.49 11.84 -25.40
N PRO A 269 9.21 12.23 -25.25
CA PRO A 269 8.10 11.30 -25.09
C PRO A 269 7.96 10.35 -26.28
N GLY A 270 7.71 9.07 -26.02
CA GLY A 270 7.49 8.04 -27.05
C GLY A 270 8.75 7.57 -27.77
N ASP A 271 9.92 8.12 -27.44
CA ASP A 271 11.17 7.74 -28.10
C ASP A 271 11.78 6.50 -27.45
N TRP A 272 11.98 5.46 -28.28
CA TRP A 272 12.51 4.16 -27.88
C TRP A 272 14.01 3.99 -28.14
N ARG A 273 14.69 4.99 -28.73
CA ARG A 273 16.12 4.91 -29.06
C ARG A 273 16.96 4.72 -27.80
N SER A 274 17.86 3.75 -27.85
CA SER A 274 18.73 3.36 -26.72
C SER A 274 20.11 4.02 -26.77
N GLU A 275 20.55 4.43 -27.96
CA GLU A 275 21.87 5.02 -28.19
C GLU A 275 21.89 6.52 -27.92
N ALA A 276 23.04 7.02 -27.48
CA ALA A 276 23.27 8.45 -27.29
C ALA A 276 23.51 9.17 -28.62
N ASP A 277 22.97 10.37 -28.75
CA ASP A 277 23.14 11.23 -29.92
C ASP A 277 24.24 12.27 -29.66
N VAL A 278 25.30 12.26 -30.49
CA VAL A 278 26.48 13.13 -30.33
C VAL A 278 26.15 14.63 -30.51
N PRO A 279 25.38 15.05 -31.52
CA PRO A 279 24.88 16.43 -31.61
C PRO A 279 24.12 16.87 -30.36
N THR A 280 23.28 15.99 -29.81
CA THR A 280 22.56 16.25 -28.56
C THR A 280 23.52 16.44 -27.40
N ARG A 281 24.53 15.58 -27.22
CA ARG A 281 25.59 15.78 -26.21
C ARG A 281 26.23 17.17 -26.31
N LYS A 282 26.61 17.60 -27.53
CA LYS A 282 27.22 18.92 -27.75
C LYS A 282 26.30 20.06 -27.31
N ARG A 283 25.01 19.98 -27.63
CA ARG A 283 24.00 20.97 -27.19
C ARG A 283 23.84 20.97 -25.66
N LEU A 284 23.75 19.79 -25.04
CA LEU A 284 23.59 19.66 -23.59
C LEU A 284 24.78 20.27 -22.84
N LEU A 285 26.00 20.00 -23.29
CA LEU A 285 27.21 20.62 -22.72
C LEU A 285 27.21 22.13 -22.95
N SER A 286 26.95 22.59 -24.18
CA SER A 286 26.93 24.02 -24.49
C SER A 286 25.93 24.79 -23.63
N ALA A 287 24.74 24.24 -23.39
CA ALA A 287 23.73 24.89 -22.58
C ALA A 287 23.99 24.73 -21.08
N GLY A 288 24.33 23.53 -20.62
CA GLY A 288 24.55 23.24 -19.20
C GLY A 288 25.76 23.95 -18.60
N LEU A 289 26.84 24.12 -19.35
CA LEU A 289 28.04 24.84 -18.88
C LEU A 289 27.78 26.33 -18.65
N THR A 290 26.73 26.92 -19.24
CA THR A 290 26.33 28.30 -18.93
C THR A 290 25.78 28.45 -17.50
N LEU A 291 25.41 27.35 -16.85
CA LEU A 291 24.88 27.34 -15.49
C LEU A 291 25.96 27.20 -14.42
N GLU A 292 27.18 26.82 -14.81
CA GLU A 292 28.27 26.51 -13.87
C GLU A 292 28.64 27.67 -12.93
N PRO A 293 28.65 28.95 -13.37
CA PRO A 293 28.93 30.08 -12.47
C PRO A 293 27.96 30.21 -11.29
N TYR A 294 26.76 29.63 -11.40
CA TYR A 294 25.73 29.65 -10.37
C TYR A 294 25.71 28.37 -9.52
N ALA A 295 26.56 27.40 -9.84
CA ALA A 295 26.53 26.05 -9.30
C ALA A 295 27.56 25.80 -8.18
N HIS A 296 28.27 26.84 -7.74
CA HIS A 296 29.25 26.80 -6.65
C HIS A 296 29.37 28.17 -5.95
N ASP A 297 30.26 28.27 -4.95
CA ASP A 297 30.57 29.52 -4.22
C ASP A 297 31.95 30.11 -4.56
N GLY A 298 32.74 29.42 -5.40
CA GLY A 298 34.00 29.93 -5.95
C GLY A 298 33.82 31.08 -6.96
N PRO A 299 34.93 31.69 -7.43
CA PRO A 299 34.87 32.77 -8.41
C PRO A 299 34.22 32.29 -9.73
N PRO A 300 33.40 33.12 -10.37
CA PRO A 300 32.70 32.74 -11.60
C PRO A 300 33.70 32.44 -12.71
N ARG A 301 33.46 31.37 -13.45
CA ARG A 301 34.26 30.98 -14.61
C ARG A 301 33.48 31.30 -15.89
N SER A 302 34.18 31.65 -16.96
CA SER A 302 33.52 31.73 -18.27
C SER A 302 33.17 30.32 -18.78
N ALA A 303 32.12 30.21 -19.59
CA ALA A 303 31.76 28.94 -20.21
C ALA A 303 32.90 28.32 -21.03
N ALA A 304 33.79 29.14 -21.60
CA ALA A 304 34.97 28.69 -22.34
C ALA A 304 36.01 28.05 -21.41
N GLU A 305 36.30 28.68 -20.27
CA GLU A 305 37.21 28.13 -19.25
C GLU A 305 36.67 26.83 -18.68
N THR A 306 35.37 26.77 -18.38
CA THR A 306 34.73 25.56 -17.85
C THR A 306 34.70 24.45 -18.90
N ALA A 307 34.46 24.78 -20.18
CA ALA A 307 34.49 23.81 -21.28
C ALA A 307 35.89 23.19 -21.49
N ALA A 308 36.97 23.96 -21.28
CA ALA A 308 38.33 23.46 -21.41
C ALA A 308 38.65 22.38 -20.35
N ASP A 309 38.07 22.50 -19.14
CA ASP A 309 38.28 21.56 -18.03
C ASP A 309 37.25 20.42 -17.99
N CYS A 310 36.12 20.59 -18.67
CA CYS A 310 35.01 19.64 -18.70
C CYS A 310 35.36 18.42 -19.55
N LYS A 311 35.71 17.31 -18.88
CA LYS A 311 35.85 15.99 -19.48
C LYS A 311 34.54 15.23 -19.39
N VAL A 312 34.09 14.72 -20.54
CA VAL A 312 32.96 13.79 -20.62
C VAL A 312 33.40 12.43 -20.10
N ILE A 313 32.76 11.97 -19.03
CA ILE A 313 32.99 10.64 -18.45
C ILE A 313 32.11 9.62 -19.17
N ALA A 314 30.82 9.93 -19.37
CA ALA A 314 29.88 9.04 -20.03
C ALA A 314 28.68 9.80 -20.60
N ASP A 315 28.13 9.30 -21.71
CA ASP A 315 26.76 9.61 -22.12
C ASP A 315 25.79 8.67 -21.39
N VAL A 316 24.65 9.21 -20.98
CA VAL A 316 23.60 8.47 -20.28
C VAL A 316 22.31 8.58 -21.07
N VAL A 317 21.69 7.43 -21.37
CA VAL A 317 20.36 7.37 -21.99
C VAL A 317 19.47 6.48 -21.13
N GLY A 318 18.45 7.09 -20.54
CA GLY A 318 17.42 6.39 -19.78
C GLY A 318 16.03 6.63 -20.36
N ARG A 319 15.14 5.64 -20.24
CA ARG A 319 13.73 5.74 -20.59
C ARG A 319 12.91 5.86 -19.32
N ARG A 320 12.43 7.07 -19.04
CA ARG A 320 11.59 7.34 -17.86
C ARG A 320 10.25 6.64 -18.05
N PRO A 321 9.79 5.81 -17.10
CA PRO A 321 8.53 5.08 -17.24
C PRO A 321 7.36 6.03 -16.99
N THR A 322 6.93 6.72 -18.04
CA THR A 322 5.90 7.75 -17.97
C THR A 322 4.54 7.09 -18.15
N ARG A 323 3.51 7.69 -17.58
CA ARG A 323 2.14 7.19 -17.71
C ARG A 323 1.16 8.34 -17.87
N GLU A 324 0.23 8.21 -18.82
CA GLU A 324 -0.86 9.17 -19.00
C GLU A 324 -1.76 9.20 -17.76
N GLY A 325 -2.10 10.41 -17.30
CA GLY A 325 -2.88 10.62 -16.08
C GLY A 325 -2.11 10.33 -14.78
N GLY A 326 -0.79 10.11 -14.87
CA GLY A 326 0.08 9.91 -13.72
C GLY A 326 0.31 8.47 -13.33
N MET A 327 1.06 8.33 -12.24
CA MET A 327 1.39 7.05 -11.62
C MET A 327 0.13 6.28 -11.21
N ARG A 328 0.11 4.98 -11.54
CA ARG A 328 -0.92 4.06 -11.04
C ARG A 328 -0.53 3.61 -9.64
N LEU A 329 -1.36 3.96 -8.66
CA LEU A 329 -1.22 3.56 -7.26
C LEU A 329 -2.59 3.18 -6.69
N GLU A 330 -2.88 1.88 -6.72
CA GLU A 330 -4.17 1.28 -6.33
C GLU A 330 -4.02 -0.22 -6.11
N VAL A 331 -5.05 -0.84 -5.52
CA VAL A 331 -5.17 -2.29 -5.40
C VAL A 331 -6.01 -2.81 -6.56
N GLU A 332 -5.49 -3.80 -7.28
CA GLU A 332 -6.25 -4.62 -8.22
C GLU A 332 -6.44 -6.02 -7.63
N GLU A 333 -7.64 -6.56 -7.78
CA GLU A 333 -7.98 -7.89 -7.34
C GLU A 333 -8.56 -8.70 -8.48
N ARG A 334 -8.04 -9.91 -8.67
CA ARG A 334 -8.43 -10.76 -9.79
C ARG A 334 -8.30 -12.23 -9.42
N SER A 335 -9.20 -13.05 -9.99
CA SER A 335 -9.00 -14.51 -10.03
C SER A 335 -7.92 -14.86 -11.05
N TRP A 336 -6.93 -15.65 -10.62
CA TRP A 336 -5.84 -16.13 -11.45
C TRP A 336 -5.71 -17.65 -11.32
N VAL A 337 -5.11 -18.29 -12.32
CA VAL A 337 -5.01 -19.75 -12.38
C VAL A 337 -3.55 -20.15 -12.37
N ARG A 338 -3.21 -21.11 -11.51
CA ARG A 338 -1.95 -21.83 -11.56
C ARG A 338 -2.18 -23.17 -12.22
N PHE A 339 -1.28 -23.58 -13.11
CA PHE A 339 -1.39 -24.88 -13.77
C PHE A 339 -1.54 -26.00 -12.74
N GLY A 340 -2.61 -26.80 -12.88
CA GLY A 340 -2.93 -27.90 -11.97
C GLY A 340 -3.56 -27.50 -10.63
N LYS A 341 -3.98 -26.24 -10.44
CA LYS A 341 -4.73 -25.79 -9.25
C LYS A 341 -6.00 -25.03 -9.64
N ASP A 342 -6.95 -25.00 -8.72
CA ASP A 342 -8.18 -24.22 -8.90
C ASP A 342 -7.90 -22.71 -8.98
N PRO A 343 -8.75 -21.95 -9.71
CA PRO A 343 -8.65 -20.50 -9.76
C PRO A 343 -8.63 -19.91 -8.34
N THR A 344 -7.61 -19.12 -8.04
CA THR A 344 -7.41 -18.49 -6.73
C THR A 344 -7.50 -16.98 -6.87
N ARG A 345 -8.01 -16.30 -5.84
CA ARG A 345 -8.08 -14.83 -5.81
C ARG A 345 -6.74 -14.26 -5.38
N GLY A 346 -6.19 -13.34 -6.18
CA GLY A 346 -4.92 -12.67 -5.91
C GLY A 346 -5.09 -11.16 -5.87
N GLN A 347 -4.26 -10.48 -5.09
CA GLN A 347 -4.29 -9.02 -4.93
C GLN A 347 -2.93 -8.42 -5.31
N VAL A 348 -2.96 -7.40 -6.17
CA VAL A 348 -1.78 -6.65 -6.60
C VAL A 348 -1.93 -5.20 -6.18
N VAL A 349 -0.94 -4.66 -5.45
CA VAL A 349 -0.79 -3.22 -5.26
C VAL A 349 0.08 -2.68 -6.38
N HIS A 350 -0.52 -1.96 -7.33
CA HIS A 350 0.22 -1.32 -8.41
C HIS A 350 0.92 -0.06 -7.89
N ALA A 351 2.18 0.15 -8.28
CA ALA A 351 2.96 1.32 -7.92
C ALA A 351 3.98 1.66 -9.02
N TYR A 352 3.51 2.14 -10.17
CA TYR A 352 4.35 2.36 -11.35
C TYR A 352 3.91 3.56 -12.21
N GLY A 353 4.74 3.99 -13.16
CA GLY A 353 4.44 5.15 -14.01
C GLY A 353 4.91 6.49 -13.44
N ALA A 354 5.96 6.50 -12.62
CA ALA A 354 6.46 7.71 -11.94
C ALA A 354 7.18 8.73 -12.85
N GLY A 355 7.34 8.43 -14.14
CA GLY A 355 8.03 9.30 -15.10
C GLY A 355 9.43 9.69 -14.63
N GLY A 356 9.72 10.99 -14.65
CA GLY A 356 10.99 11.55 -14.18
C GLY A 356 11.09 11.80 -12.68
N ARG A 357 10.04 11.49 -11.90
CA ARG A 357 9.90 11.91 -10.50
C ARG A 357 10.19 10.79 -9.49
N GLY A 358 10.58 9.60 -9.94
CA GLY A 358 10.62 8.40 -9.11
C GLY A 358 11.38 8.53 -7.78
N TYR A 359 12.53 9.22 -7.77
CA TYR A 359 13.30 9.44 -6.54
C TYR A 359 12.62 10.39 -5.56
N GLU A 360 12.16 11.54 -6.02
CA GLU A 360 11.63 12.59 -5.15
C GLU A 360 10.28 12.25 -4.50
N ILE A 361 9.52 11.27 -5.02
CA ILE A 361 8.28 10.78 -4.41
C ILE A 361 8.42 9.39 -3.77
N SER A 362 9.59 8.77 -3.87
CA SER A 362 9.82 7.33 -3.59
C SER A 362 9.33 6.84 -2.23
N TRP A 363 9.68 7.55 -1.15
CA TRP A 363 9.29 7.17 0.20
C TRP A 363 7.83 7.50 0.52
N GLY A 364 7.28 8.53 -0.11
CA GLY A 364 5.86 8.85 -0.02
C GLY A 364 4.99 7.78 -0.66
N VAL A 365 5.36 7.36 -1.88
CA VAL A 365 4.76 6.24 -2.59
C VAL A 365 4.90 4.95 -1.78
N ALA A 366 6.10 4.63 -1.28
CA ALA A 366 6.32 3.43 -0.49
C ALA A 366 5.45 3.39 0.78
N SER A 367 5.24 4.55 1.43
CA SER A 367 4.34 4.64 2.57
C SER A 367 2.90 4.30 2.17
N GLU A 368 2.39 4.87 1.08
CA GLU A 368 1.01 4.61 0.66
C GLU A 368 0.82 3.17 0.14
N VAL A 369 1.83 2.59 -0.53
CA VAL A 369 1.84 1.15 -0.86
C VAL A 369 1.70 0.32 0.41
N ALA A 370 2.45 0.63 1.46
CA ALA A 370 2.33 -0.09 2.73
C ALA A 370 0.97 0.13 3.39
N ASP A 371 0.42 1.34 3.34
CA ASP A 371 -0.90 1.65 3.89
C ASP A 371 -2.01 0.88 3.15
N LEU A 372 -1.87 0.63 1.84
CA LEU A 372 -2.76 -0.25 1.05
C LEU A 372 -2.52 -1.74 1.32
N ALA A 373 -1.26 -2.16 1.48
CA ALA A 373 -0.89 -3.57 1.63
C ALA A 373 -1.22 -4.13 3.02
N MET A 374 -0.96 -3.38 4.09
CA MET A 374 -1.06 -3.89 5.46
C MET A 374 -2.47 -4.39 5.84
N PRO A 375 -3.58 -3.73 5.47
CA PRO A 375 -4.93 -4.26 5.70
C PRO A 375 -5.18 -5.60 5.00
N LEU A 376 -4.62 -5.80 3.81
CA LEU A 376 -4.76 -7.04 3.03
C LEU A 376 -3.98 -8.21 3.66
N LEU A 377 -2.94 -7.90 4.43
CA LEU A 377 -2.06 -8.88 5.07
C LEU A 377 -2.49 -9.24 6.50
N ARG A 378 -3.51 -8.57 7.04
CA ARG A 378 -4.06 -8.85 8.38
C ARG A 378 -5.17 -9.90 8.29
N ALA A 379 -5.29 -10.76 9.30
CA ALA A 379 -6.34 -11.77 9.36
C ALA A 379 -7.72 -11.11 9.39
N LYS A 380 -8.68 -11.69 8.64
CA LYS A 380 -10.10 -11.29 8.62
C LYS A 380 -10.84 -11.80 9.87
N THR A 381 -10.34 -11.44 11.05
CA THR A 381 -10.99 -11.73 12.34
C THR A 381 -11.68 -10.46 12.83
N GLN A 382 -12.96 -10.57 13.19
CA GLN A 382 -13.68 -9.51 13.89
C GLN A 382 -14.02 -9.95 15.31
N LEU A 383 -14.22 -8.99 16.21
CA LEU A 383 -14.61 -9.29 17.58
C LEU A 383 -16.14 -9.36 17.71
N GLY A 384 -16.67 -10.55 18.01
CA GLY A 384 -18.07 -10.72 18.40
C GLY A 384 -18.32 -10.27 19.85
N LEU A 385 -19.38 -9.47 20.07
CA LEU A 385 -19.73 -8.87 21.37
C LEU A 385 -20.88 -9.57 22.10
N TYR A 386 -21.36 -10.70 21.57
CA TYR A 386 -22.44 -11.48 22.16
C TYR A 386 -22.11 -11.94 23.59
N MET A 387 -23.09 -11.84 24.49
CA MET A 387 -22.99 -12.14 25.92
C MET A 387 -21.86 -11.41 26.66
N MET A 388 -21.43 -10.24 26.18
CA MET A 388 -20.57 -9.35 26.96
C MET A 388 -21.44 -8.38 27.76
N SER A 389 -21.15 -8.24 29.05
CA SER A 389 -21.70 -7.14 29.84
C SER A 389 -21.27 -5.78 29.25
N ARG A 390 -21.99 -4.72 29.58
CA ARG A 390 -21.67 -3.34 29.16
C ARG A 390 -20.20 -2.96 29.41
N LYS A 391 -19.68 -3.34 30.59
CA LYS A 391 -18.27 -3.11 30.97
C LYS A 391 -17.30 -3.95 30.15
N GLU A 392 -17.59 -5.23 29.94
CA GLU A 392 -16.76 -6.11 29.11
C GLU A 392 -16.73 -5.66 27.66
N ALA A 393 -17.86 -5.25 27.09
CA ALA A 393 -17.94 -4.76 25.71
C ALA A 393 -17.04 -3.52 25.53
N THR A 394 -17.20 -2.51 26.40
CA THR A 394 -16.38 -1.30 26.39
C THR A 394 -14.89 -1.62 26.45
N GLN A 395 -14.49 -2.47 27.40
CA GLN A 395 -13.09 -2.80 27.62
C GLN A 395 -12.49 -3.66 26.51
N SER A 396 -13.24 -4.65 26.01
CA SER A 396 -12.79 -5.59 24.98
C SER A 396 -12.64 -4.90 23.64
N VAL A 397 -13.54 -3.99 23.28
CA VAL A 397 -13.43 -3.17 22.08
C VAL A 397 -12.16 -2.32 22.12
N ARG A 398 -11.89 -1.66 23.25
CA ARG A 398 -10.65 -0.86 23.42
C ARG A 398 -9.39 -1.72 23.28
N TRP A 399 -9.34 -2.87 23.93
CA TRP A 399 -8.21 -3.80 23.80
C TRP A 399 -8.05 -4.31 22.37
N ALA A 400 -9.14 -4.73 21.74
CA ALA A 400 -9.12 -5.22 20.37
C ALA A 400 -8.62 -4.15 19.38
N LEU A 401 -9.03 -2.89 19.53
CA LEU A 401 -8.49 -1.77 18.73
C LEU A 401 -6.98 -1.59 18.90
N GLN A 402 -6.51 -1.60 20.15
CA GLN A 402 -5.08 -1.54 20.49
C GLN A 402 -4.30 -2.69 19.85
N ASP A 403 -4.89 -3.88 19.86
CA ASP A 403 -4.27 -5.13 19.42
C ASP A 403 -4.51 -5.44 17.93
N GLY A 404 -5.11 -4.50 17.18
CA GLY A 404 -5.14 -4.53 15.71
C GLY A 404 -6.46 -4.96 15.06
N TYR A 405 -7.50 -5.30 15.83
CA TYR A 405 -8.83 -5.54 15.29
C TYR A 405 -9.39 -4.29 14.64
N ARG A 406 -10.13 -4.49 13.55
CA ARG A 406 -10.85 -3.43 12.83
C ARG A 406 -12.34 -3.70 12.70
N GLY A 407 -12.77 -4.94 12.91
CA GLY A 407 -14.19 -5.31 12.86
C GLY A 407 -14.77 -5.62 14.24
N PHE A 408 -16.00 -5.16 14.47
CA PHE A 408 -16.77 -5.37 15.69
C PHE A 408 -18.19 -5.80 15.33
N ASP A 409 -18.59 -6.99 15.80
CA ASP A 409 -19.90 -7.55 15.58
C ASP A 409 -20.78 -7.42 16.83
N CYS A 410 -21.86 -6.65 16.69
CA CYS A 410 -22.85 -6.35 17.71
C CYS A 410 -24.25 -6.79 17.26
N ALA A 411 -25.28 -6.56 18.08
CA ALA A 411 -26.68 -6.70 17.70
C ALA A 411 -27.58 -5.92 18.66
N GLN A 412 -28.78 -5.56 18.21
CA GLN A 412 -29.82 -4.97 19.09
C GLN A 412 -30.12 -5.87 20.30
N MET A 413 -30.17 -7.19 20.08
CA MET A 413 -30.41 -8.18 21.13
C MET A 413 -29.28 -8.29 22.16
N TYR A 414 -28.09 -7.77 21.87
CA TYR A 414 -26.96 -7.83 22.82
C TYR A 414 -27.01 -6.69 23.85
N HIS A 415 -27.84 -5.66 23.59
CA HIS A 415 -28.05 -4.51 24.47
C HIS A 415 -26.77 -3.73 24.84
N ASN A 416 -25.74 -3.82 24.00
CA ASN A 416 -24.42 -3.20 24.21
C ASN A 416 -23.92 -2.36 23.01
N GLU A 417 -24.79 -1.99 22.07
CA GLU A 417 -24.46 -1.15 20.90
C GLU A 417 -23.87 0.21 21.30
N ARG A 418 -24.46 0.84 22.33
CA ARG A 418 -24.02 2.14 22.84
C ARG A 418 -22.62 2.06 23.44
N GLU A 419 -22.34 1.03 24.21
CA GLU A 419 -21.05 0.79 24.83
C GLU A 419 -19.96 0.54 23.79
N ALA A 420 -20.24 -0.30 22.78
CA ALA A 420 -19.31 -0.57 21.70
C ALA A 420 -19.00 0.70 20.89
N GLY A 421 -20.03 1.46 20.52
CA GLY A 421 -19.88 2.71 19.77
C GLY A 421 -19.14 3.80 20.54
N ASN A 422 -19.43 3.95 21.84
CA ASN A 422 -18.69 4.86 22.71
C ASN A 422 -17.20 4.47 22.80
N ALA A 423 -16.89 3.19 23.02
CA ALA A 423 -15.51 2.72 23.11
C ALA A 423 -14.71 2.98 21.82
N ILE A 424 -15.33 2.80 20.64
CA ILE A 424 -14.72 3.12 19.35
C ILE A 424 -14.45 4.62 19.23
N ARG A 425 -15.44 5.47 19.51
CA ARG A 425 -15.31 6.93 19.38
C ARG A 425 -14.27 7.49 20.34
N ASP A 426 -14.30 7.05 21.59
CA ASP A 426 -13.35 7.47 22.62
C ASP A 426 -11.92 7.02 22.28
N PHE A 427 -11.76 5.81 21.72
CA PHE A 427 -10.47 5.36 21.21
C PHE A 427 -9.98 6.26 20.06
N ILE A 428 -10.79 6.49 19.03
CA ILE A 428 -10.41 7.32 17.87
C ILE A 428 -9.99 8.74 18.31
N ALA A 429 -10.70 9.32 19.28
CA ALA A 429 -10.42 10.66 19.81
C ALA A 429 -9.19 10.73 20.73
N SER A 430 -8.73 9.60 21.29
CA SER A 430 -7.61 9.55 22.24
C SER A 430 -6.26 9.55 21.51
N ALA A 431 -5.49 10.62 21.62
CA ALA A 431 -4.13 10.68 21.08
C ALA A 431 -3.16 9.70 21.77
N GLU A 432 -3.44 9.32 23.01
CA GLU A 432 -2.62 8.37 23.79
C GLU A 432 -2.84 6.92 23.32
N ASP A 433 -4.11 6.54 23.10
CA ASP A 433 -4.47 5.18 22.68
C ASP A 433 -4.36 4.98 21.17
N ASN A 434 -4.80 5.97 20.39
CA ASN A 434 -4.84 5.91 18.93
C ASN A 434 -3.50 6.30 18.30
N LYS A 435 -2.43 5.61 18.71
CA LYS A 435 -1.08 5.79 18.15
C LYS A 435 -1.01 5.53 16.64
N GLN A 436 -2.03 4.86 16.09
CA GLN A 436 -2.12 4.51 14.67
C GLN A 436 -2.87 5.56 13.83
N GLY A 437 -3.48 6.57 14.46
CA GLY A 437 -4.25 7.60 13.76
C GLY A 437 -5.49 7.07 13.05
N LEU A 438 -6.13 6.03 13.62
CA LEU A 438 -7.36 5.43 13.07
C LEU A 438 -8.50 6.44 13.07
N ARG A 439 -9.30 6.40 12.01
CA ARG A 439 -10.52 7.17 11.83
C ARG A 439 -11.71 6.23 11.76
N ARG A 440 -12.93 6.76 11.75
CA ARG A 440 -14.16 5.96 11.71
C ARG A 440 -14.21 5.09 10.45
N GLU A 441 -13.74 5.60 9.33
CA GLU A 441 -13.64 4.93 8.03
C GLU A 441 -12.61 3.79 7.99
N ASP A 442 -11.72 3.69 8.98
CA ASP A 442 -10.75 2.59 9.07
C ASP A 442 -11.30 1.38 9.86
N LEU A 443 -12.54 1.49 10.36
CA LEU A 443 -13.20 0.49 11.20
C LEU A 443 -14.47 -0.05 10.55
N PHE A 444 -14.83 -1.27 10.92
CA PHE A 444 -16.00 -1.99 10.46
C PHE A 444 -16.90 -2.32 11.64
N TYR A 445 -18.14 -1.83 11.64
CA TYR A 445 -19.11 -2.07 12.69
C TYR A 445 -20.37 -2.74 12.14
N THR A 446 -20.68 -3.91 12.69
CA THR A 446 -21.87 -4.70 12.36
C THR A 446 -22.88 -4.61 13.49
N THR A 447 -24.16 -4.43 13.16
CA THR A 447 -25.27 -4.72 14.09
C THR A 447 -26.40 -5.44 13.37
N LYS A 448 -27.44 -5.84 14.12
CA LYS A 448 -28.48 -6.75 13.62
C LYS A 448 -29.86 -6.38 14.14
N LEU A 449 -30.85 -6.47 13.27
CA LEU A 449 -32.27 -6.32 13.59
C LEU A 449 -32.71 -7.43 14.54
N ALA A 450 -33.23 -7.09 15.72
CA ALA A 450 -33.65 -8.09 16.70
C ALA A 450 -34.78 -8.99 16.20
N SER A 451 -35.73 -8.45 15.43
CA SER A 451 -36.86 -9.22 14.89
C SER A 451 -37.36 -8.58 13.60
N CYS A 452 -37.61 -9.41 12.59
CA CYS A 452 -38.30 -8.96 11.38
C CYS A 452 -39.74 -8.55 11.73
N SER A 453 -40.28 -7.59 10.98
CA SER A 453 -41.66 -7.10 11.15
C SER A 453 -42.36 -6.95 9.80
N THR A 454 -43.68 -7.12 9.80
CA THR A 454 -44.56 -6.77 8.68
C THR A 454 -44.82 -5.25 8.59
N SER A 455 -44.40 -4.47 9.60
CA SER A 455 -44.46 -3.01 9.58
C SER A 455 -43.12 -2.42 9.11
N TYR A 456 -43.09 -1.93 7.87
CA TYR A 456 -41.92 -1.24 7.30
C TYR A 456 -41.42 -0.09 8.19
N ASP A 457 -42.33 0.77 8.66
CA ASP A 457 -41.97 1.92 9.50
C ASP A 457 -41.36 1.51 10.84
N GLN A 458 -41.79 0.37 11.39
CA GLN A 458 -41.20 -0.16 12.61
C GLN A 458 -39.74 -0.59 12.37
N VAL A 459 -39.46 -1.21 11.21
CA VAL A 459 -38.10 -1.62 10.85
C VAL A 459 -37.21 -0.40 10.62
N ARG A 460 -37.65 0.61 9.85
CA ARG A 460 -36.88 1.84 9.63
C ARG A 460 -36.58 2.57 10.95
N ARG A 461 -37.57 2.69 11.85
CA ARG A 461 -37.35 3.25 13.21
C ARG A 461 -36.32 2.45 14.00
N SER A 462 -36.35 1.13 13.90
CA SER A 462 -35.40 0.24 14.59
C SER A 462 -33.97 0.39 14.05
N VAL A 463 -33.80 0.48 12.73
CA VAL A 463 -32.49 0.76 12.10
C VAL A 463 -31.94 2.09 12.59
N LYS A 464 -32.76 3.15 12.54
CA LYS A 464 -32.36 4.47 13.03
C LYS A 464 -31.96 4.45 14.51
N ALA A 465 -32.71 3.73 15.34
CA ALA A 465 -32.38 3.58 16.76
C ALA A 465 -30.99 2.95 16.98
N SER A 466 -30.58 1.99 16.14
CA SER A 466 -29.22 1.42 16.20
C SER A 466 -28.14 2.40 15.75
N VAL A 467 -28.38 3.19 14.69
CA VAL A 467 -27.45 4.24 14.22
C VAL A 467 -27.24 5.27 15.34
N ASP A 468 -28.34 5.72 15.96
CA ASP A 468 -28.30 6.67 17.07
C ASP A 468 -27.66 6.06 18.32
N ALA A 469 -27.93 4.79 18.62
CA ALA A 469 -27.39 4.10 19.79
C ALA A 469 -25.88 3.93 19.72
N CYS A 470 -25.33 3.46 18.60
CA CYS A 470 -23.89 3.32 18.45
C CYS A 470 -23.19 4.68 18.31
N GLY A 471 -23.85 5.70 17.75
CA GLY A 471 -23.30 7.06 17.66
C GLY A 471 -22.04 7.15 16.81
N LEU A 472 -21.93 6.31 15.79
CA LEU A 472 -20.78 6.21 14.87
C LEU A 472 -21.02 6.94 13.53
N GLY A 473 -22.16 7.63 13.38
CA GLY A 473 -22.58 8.33 12.17
C GLY A 473 -23.24 7.43 11.13
N TYR A 474 -22.68 6.23 10.90
CA TYR A 474 -23.25 5.20 10.03
C TYR A 474 -22.85 3.80 10.53
N ILE A 475 -23.55 2.77 10.03
CA ILE A 475 -23.25 1.35 10.28
C ILE A 475 -22.66 0.73 9.00
N ASP A 476 -21.59 -0.07 9.12
CA ASP A 476 -20.95 -0.70 7.95
C ASP A 476 -21.80 -1.86 7.42
N LEU A 477 -22.29 -2.70 8.33
CA LEU A 477 -23.11 -3.86 7.99
C LEU A 477 -24.32 -3.99 8.92
N PHE A 478 -25.51 -4.08 8.35
CA PHE A 478 -26.75 -4.33 9.10
C PHE A 478 -27.37 -5.67 8.68
N LEU A 479 -27.57 -6.57 9.64
CA LEU A 479 -28.07 -7.91 9.37
C LEU A 479 -29.52 -8.10 9.82
N LEU A 480 -30.31 -8.87 9.08
CA LEU A 480 -31.47 -9.55 9.66
C LEU A 480 -30.98 -10.70 10.54
N HIS A 481 -31.16 -10.63 11.86
CA HIS A 481 -30.48 -11.54 12.81
C HIS A 481 -30.96 -12.99 12.73
N SER A 482 -32.24 -13.22 12.41
CA SER A 482 -32.80 -14.57 12.31
C SER A 482 -33.95 -14.59 11.31
N PRO A 483 -34.22 -15.72 10.63
CA PRO A 483 -35.26 -15.84 9.63
C PRO A 483 -36.68 -16.00 10.22
N TYR A 484 -36.93 -15.50 11.44
CA TYR A 484 -38.22 -15.59 12.11
C TYR A 484 -39.22 -14.53 11.61
N GLY A 485 -40.52 -14.75 11.85
CA GLY A 485 -41.60 -13.83 11.48
C GLY A 485 -42.28 -14.12 10.13
N GLY A 486 -41.84 -15.14 9.40
CA GLY A 486 -42.43 -15.55 8.12
C GLY A 486 -41.98 -14.69 6.93
N LYS A 487 -42.33 -15.13 5.72
CA LYS A 487 -41.86 -14.56 4.45
C LYS A 487 -42.18 -13.07 4.33
N GLU A 488 -43.40 -12.67 4.68
CA GLU A 488 -43.84 -11.27 4.58
C GLU A 488 -43.00 -10.35 5.47
N ALA A 489 -42.76 -10.72 6.73
CA ALA A 489 -41.95 -9.93 7.65
C ALA A 489 -40.49 -9.84 7.18
N ARG A 490 -39.91 -10.95 6.70
CA ARG A 490 -38.53 -10.98 6.17
C ARG A 490 -38.37 -10.06 4.97
N LEU A 491 -39.27 -10.14 3.98
CA LEU A 491 -39.20 -9.31 2.78
C LEU A 491 -39.48 -7.83 3.06
N THR A 492 -40.43 -7.54 3.96
CA THR A 492 -40.70 -6.16 4.39
C THR A 492 -39.49 -5.56 5.11
N SER A 493 -38.86 -6.35 5.98
CA SER A 493 -37.67 -5.92 6.71
C SER A 493 -36.48 -5.77 5.79
N TRP A 494 -36.32 -6.66 4.80
CA TRP A 494 -35.27 -6.54 3.78
C TRP A 494 -35.43 -5.25 2.98
N LYS A 495 -36.63 -4.94 2.48
CA LYS A 495 -36.91 -3.70 1.76
C LYS A 495 -36.55 -2.46 2.59
N ALA A 496 -36.87 -2.46 3.89
CA ALA A 496 -36.49 -1.37 4.78
C ALA A 496 -34.97 -1.24 4.98
N LEU A 497 -34.22 -2.34 4.91
CA LEU A 497 -32.76 -2.31 4.91
C LEU A 497 -32.18 -1.81 3.58
N GLU A 498 -32.79 -2.16 2.43
CA GLU A 498 -32.38 -1.63 1.13
C GLU A 498 -32.46 -0.11 1.09
N ASP A 499 -33.57 0.45 1.58
CA ASP A 499 -33.75 1.91 1.63
C ASP A 499 -32.81 2.57 2.65
N ALA A 500 -32.45 1.87 3.75
CA ALA A 500 -31.43 2.35 4.69
C ALA A 500 -30.03 2.49 4.04
N VAL A 501 -29.74 1.66 3.03
CA VAL A 501 -28.48 1.74 2.28
C VAL A 501 -28.48 2.95 1.36
N ASP A 502 -29.58 3.17 0.63
CA ASP A 502 -29.70 4.34 -0.25
C ASP A 502 -29.62 5.66 0.53
N ASP A 503 -30.22 5.69 1.72
CA ASP A 503 -30.19 6.85 2.62
C ASP A 503 -28.81 7.06 3.28
N GLY A 504 -27.87 6.12 3.10
CA GLY A 504 -26.50 6.21 3.62
C GLY A 504 -26.37 5.96 5.13
N GLU A 505 -27.44 5.56 5.81
CA GLU A 505 -27.44 5.19 7.23
C GLU A 505 -26.64 3.91 7.49
N VAL A 506 -26.74 2.98 6.53
CA VAL A 506 -26.03 1.71 6.50
C VAL A 506 -25.25 1.61 5.20
N ARG A 507 -24.04 1.03 5.20
CA ARG A 507 -23.26 0.83 3.96
C ARG A 507 -23.62 -0.46 3.24
N MET A 508 -23.85 -1.53 4.01
CA MET A 508 -24.12 -2.85 3.47
C MET A 508 -25.16 -3.59 4.30
N ILE A 509 -25.87 -4.51 3.65
CA ILE A 509 -26.92 -5.30 4.29
C ILE A 509 -26.70 -6.79 4.05
N GLY A 510 -27.10 -7.59 5.02
CA GLY A 510 -26.94 -9.04 4.98
C GLY A 510 -27.94 -9.73 5.88
N VAL A 511 -27.77 -11.04 6.01
CA VAL A 511 -28.64 -11.89 6.82
C VAL A 511 -27.81 -12.71 7.80
N SER A 512 -28.46 -13.27 8.81
CA SER A 512 -27.86 -14.20 9.75
C SER A 512 -28.81 -15.35 10.02
N ASN A 513 -28.31 -16.58 9.94
CA ASN A 513 -29.08 -17.82 10.13
C ASN A 513 -30.07 -18.16 8.99
N PHE A 514 -29.81 -17.73 7.76
CA PHE A 514 -30.74 -17.94 6.63
C PHE A 514 -30.29 -19.07 5.71
N GLY A 515 -31.27 -19.88 5.28
CA GLY A 515 -31.26 -20.45 3.93
C GLY A 515 -31.57 -19.32 2.94
N ILE A 516 -30.59 -18.93 2.14
CA ILE A 516 -30.63 -17.67 1.37
C ILE A 516 -31.58 -17.73 0.17
N GLU A 517 -32.05 -18.91 -0.21
CA GLU A 517 -32.74 -19.18 -1.47
C GLU A 517 -34.04 -18.38 -1.59
N GLU A 518 -34.82 -18.27 -0.51
CA GLU A 518 -36.06 -17.48 -0.51
C GLU A 518 -35.78 -16.00 -0.80
N LEU A 519 -34.77 -15.43 -0.14
CA LEU A 519 -34.44 -14.03 -0.30
C LEU A 519 -33.93 -13.79 -1.72
N ILE A 520 -33.03 -14.63 -2.23
CA ILE A 520 -32.53 -14.48 -3.61
C ILE A 520 -33.63 -14.66 -4.65
N ALA A 521 -34.54 -15.63 -4.46
CA ALA A 521 -35.67 -15.86 -5.36
C ALA A 521 -36.66 -14.67 -5.38
N SER A 522 -36.70 -13.86 -4.33
CA SER A 522 -37.48 -12.61 -4.32
C SER A 522 -36.90 -11.50 -5.21
N ASN A 523 -35.71 -11.72 -5.78
CA ASN A 523 -34.98 -10.77 -6.62
C ASN A 523 -34.79 -9.40 -5.94
N PRO A 524 -34.07 -9.34 -4.80
CA PRO A 524 -33.87 -8.11 -4.06
C PRO A 524 -33.03 -7.14 -4.88
N ARG A 525 -33.32 -5.85 -4.73
CA ARG A 525 -32.62 -4.77 -5.42
C ARG A 525 -31.16 -4.69 -4.96
N ILE A 526 -30.92 -4.91 -3.67
CA ILE A 526 -29.59 -5.06 -3.09
C ILE A 526 -29.50 -6.49 -2.55
N LYS A 527 -28.59 -7.28 -3.12
CA LYS A 527 -28.35 -8.66 -2.67
C LYS A 527 -27.64 -8.65 -1.32
N PRO A 528 -27.91 -9.63 -0.43
CA PRO A 528 -27.15 -9.77 0.80
C PRO A 528 -25.67 -9.96 0.49
N VAL A 529 -24.79 -9.18 1.12
CA VAL A 529 -23.34 -9.34 0.96
C VAL A 529 -22.75 -10.38 1.91
N ILE A 530 -23.44 -10.61 3.03
CA ILE A 530 -23.04 -11.51 4.12
C ILE A 530 -24.20 -12.42 4.50
N ASN A 531 -23.90 -13.68 4.77
CA ASN A 531 -24.73 -14.56 5.58
C ASN A 531 -23.93 -15.00 6.82
N GLN A 532 -24.32 -14.50 7.99
CA GLN A 532 -23.65 -14.80 9.25
C GLN A 532 -24.29 -16.05 9.89
N ILE A 533 -23.56 -17.15 9.98
CA ILE A 533 -24.07 -18.46 10.41
C ILE A 533 -23.11 -19.16 11.37
N GLU A 534 -23.61 -20.13 12.15
CA GLU A 534 -22.75 -21.00 12.96
C GLU A 534 -21.92 -21.89 12.05
N VAL A 535 -20.59 -21.72 12.05
CA VAL A 535 -19.70 -22.57 11.26
C VAL A 535 -18.41 -22.84 12.00
N HIS A 536 -18.07 -24.13 12.10
CA HIS A 536 -16.82 -24.64 12.65
C HIS A 536 -16.62 -26.09 12.19
N PRO A 537 -15.45 -26.74 12.40
CA PRO A 537 -15.18 -28.09 11.91
C PRO A 537 -16.23 -29.15 12.29
N PHE A 538 -16.93 -28.96 13.42
CA PHE A 538 -17.97 -29.89 13.91
C PHE A 538 -19.40 -29.58 13.40
N ASN A 539 -19.55 -28.51 12.60
CA ASN A 539 -20.79 -28.06 11.96
C ASN A 539 -20.39 -27.25 10.73
N THR A 540 -20.08 -27.94 9.63
CA THR A 540 -19.39 -27.30 8.50
C THR A 540 -20.30 -26.44 7.65
N GLN A 541 -21.62 -26.65 7.73
CA GLN A 541 -22.65 -25.98 6.93
C GLN A 541 -22.34 -25.96 5.43
N THR A 542 -21.75 -27.05 4.92
CA THR A 542 -21.21 -27.11 3.54
C THR A 542 -22.24 -26.70 2.48
N SER A 543 -23.49 -27.16 2.58
CA SER A 543 -24.55 -26.79 1.64
C SER A 543 -24.84 -25.28 1.62
N ILE A 544 -25.00 -24.65 2.79
CA ILE A 544 -25.28 -23.21 2.90
C ILE A 544 -24.08 -22.40 2.37
N ARG A 545 -22.85 -22.82 2.68
CA ARG A 545 -21.63 -22.18 2.21
C ARG A 545 -21.50 -22.23 0.69
N GLU A 546 -21.75 -23.38 0.08
CA GLU A 546 -21.74 -23.54 -1.38
C GLU A 546 -22.82 -22.70 -2.06
N THR A 547 -24.04 -22.68 -1.50
CA THR A 547 -25.11 -21.84 -2.03
C THR A 547 -24.75 -20.35 -1.92
N CYS A 548 -24.22 -19.90 -0.78
CA CYS A 548 -23.77 -18.52 -0.62
C CYS A 548 -22.65 -18.17 -1.61
N ALA A 549 -21.68 -19.05 -1.80
CA ALA A 549 -20.59 -18.87 -2.77
C ALA A 549 -21.11 -18.70 -4.21
N LYS A 550 -22.11 -19.49 -4.64
CA LYS A 550 -22.74 -19.35 -5.97
C LYS A 550 -23.35 -17.97 -6.21
N HIS A 551 -23.77 -17.29 -5.16
CA HIS A 551 -24.37 -15.96 -5.22
C HIS A 551 -23.42 -14.82 -4.81
N ASN A 552 -22.11 -15.11 -4.64
CA ASN A 552 -21.10 -14.17 -4.15
C ASN A 552 -21.42 -13.57 -2.76
N ILE A 553 -22.06 -14.36 -1.89
CA ILE A 553 -22.38 -14.00 -0.51
C ILE A 553 -21.26 -14.53 0.38
N THR A 554 -20.63 -13.65 1.15
CA THR A 554 -19.55 -14.05 2.07
C THR A 554 -20.14 -14.68 3.33
N ILE A 555 -19.51 -15.75 3.81
CA ILE A 555 -19.87 -16.35 5.10
C ILE A 555 -19.11 -15.65 6.21
N GLU A 556 -19.85 -15.24 7.24
CA GLU A 556 -19.31 -14.77 8.50
C GLU A 556 -19.64 -15.79 9.59
N ALA A 557 -18.62 -16.52 10.03
CA ALA A 557 -18.74 -17.62 10.97
C ALA A 557 -18.79 -17.11 12.41
N TYR A 558 -19.96 -17.19 13.05
CA TYR A 558 -20.06 -17.06 14.50
C TYR A 558 -19.80 -18.40 15.21
N ALA A 559 -19.53 -18.32 16.51
CA ALA A 559 -19.10 -19.44 17.34
C ALA A 559 -17.97 -20.30 16.71
N PRO A 560 -16.94 -19.72 16.07
CA PRO A 560 -15.93 -20.49 15.32
C PRO A 560 -15.12 -21.46 16.22
N LEU A 561 -15.21 -21.28 17.53
CA LEU A 561 -14.56 -22.11 18.55
C LEU A 561 -15.45 -23.25 19.09
N ALA A 562 -16.63 -23.50 18.50
CA ALA A 562 -17.64 -24.44 18.98
C ALA A 562 -17.93 -24.27 20.49
N ARG A 563 -18.03 -23.02 20.95
CA ARG A 563 -18.14 -22.62 22.37
C ARG A 563 -17.15 -23.33 23.32
N ALA A 564 -15.97 -23.65 22.81
CA ALA A 564 -14.92 -24.42 23.46
C ALA A 564 -15.27 -25.90 23.81
N MET A 565 -16.39 -26.43 23.32
CA MET A 565 -16.88 -27.80 23.60
C MET A 565 -16.00 -28.89 22.97
N ARG A 566 -15.18 -28.54 21.97
CA ARG A 566 -14.37 -29.49 21.19
C ARG A 566 -12.86 -29.20 21.22
N MET A 567 -12.40 -28.35 22.13
CA MET A 567 -10.97 -28.01 22.26
C MET A 567 -10.08 -29.20 22.60
N ARG A 568 -10.65 -30.27 23.16
CA ARG A 568 -9.95 -31.51 23.53
C ARG A 568 -10.19 -32.67 22.56
N ASN A 569 -10.83 -32.42 21.40
CA ASN A 569 -10.99 -33.45 20.38
C ASN A 569 -9.59 -33.97 19.98
N PRO A 570 -9.35 -35.30 19.95
CA PRO A 570 -8.02 -35.86 19.71
C PRO A 570 -7.37 -35.37 18.41
N THR A 571 -8.16 -35.25 17.33
CA THR A 571 -7.71 -34.74 16.03
C THR A 571 -7.29 -33.28 16.11
N ILE A 572 -8.10 -32.44 16.77
CA ILE A 572 -7.79 -31.01 16.95
C ILE A 572 -6.50 -30.84 17.77
N VAL A 573 -6.33 -31.61 18.86
CA VAL A 573 -5.13 -31.56 19.69
C VAL A 573 -3.89 -32.05 18.94
N GLN A 574 -4.04 -33.10 18.13
CA GLN A 574 -2.95 -33.63 17.31
C GLN A 574 -2.52 -32.61 16.24
N LEU A 575 -3.47 -32.02 15.52
CA LEU A 575 -3.20 -31.01 14.51
C LEU A 575 -2.65 -29.72 15.11
N SER A 576 -3.18 -29.26 16.24
CA SER A 576 -2.67 -28.04 16.90
C SER A 576 -1.20 -28.20 17.31
N LYS A 577 -0.80 -29.40 17.77
CA LYS A 577 0.61 -29.74 18.00
C LYS A 577 1.43 -29.76 16.70
N LYS A 578 0.91 -30.39 15.64
CA LYS A 578 1.57 -30.44 14.32
C LYS A 578 1.90 -29.04 13.80
N TYR A 579 0.99 -28.09 14.01
CA TYR A 579 1.14 -26.71 13.55
C TYR A 579 1.70 -25.74 14.59
N SER A 580 2.09 -26.22 15.78
CA SER A 580 2.60 -25.39 16.88
C SER A 580 1.69 -24.20 17.23
N CYS A 581 0.37 -24.44 17.23
CA CYS A 581 -0.65 -23.45 17.56
C CYS A 581 -1.60 -23.98 18.64
N SER A 582 -2.43 -23.11 19.20
CA SER A 582 -3.51 -23.53 20.08
C SER A 582 -4.67 -24.16 19.28
N PRO A 583 -5.51 -24.99 19.93
CA PRO A 583 -6.76 -25.44 19.33
C PRO A 583 -7.64 -24.29 18.84
N ALA A 584 -7.69 -23.17 19.57
CA ALA A 584 -8.50 -22.01 19.17
C ALA A 584 -7.97 -21.38 17.86
N GLN A 585 -6.66 -21.17 17.77
CA GLN A 585 -6.02 -20.67 16.54
C GLN A 585 -6.28 -21.60 15.34
N LEU A 586 -6.22 -22.92 15.55
CA LEU A 586 -6.50 -23.90 14.51
C LEU A 586 -7.94 -23.81 13.99
N LEU A 587 -8.93 -23.72 14.90
CA LEU A 587 -10.34 -23.60 14.52
C LEU A 587 -10.64 -22.27 13.78
N VAL A 588 -10.07 -21.16 14.27
CA VAL A 588 -10.20 -19.86 13.58
C VAL A 588 -9.55 -19.91 12.20
N LYS A 589 -8.35 -20.48 12.08
CA LYS A 589 -7.66 -20.54 10.78
C LYS A 589 -8.37 -21.43 9.78
N TRP A 590 -8.93 -22.55 10.22
CA TRP A 590 -9.77 -23.40 9.38
C TRP A 590 -10.89 -22.57 8.72
N GLY A 591 -11.55 -21.71 9.51
CA GLY A 591 -12.59 -20.84 8.97
C GLY A 591 -12.06 -19.84 7.93
N ILE A 592 -10.92 -19.21 8.22
CA ILE A 592 -10.27 -18.24 7.32
C ILE A 592 -9.80 -18.90 6.02
N GLN A 593 -9.25 -20.13 6.05
CA GLN A 593 -8.80 -20.84 4.85
C GLN A 593 -9.94 -21.28 3.93
N HIS A 594 -11.13 -21.46 4.50
CA HIS A 594 -12.37 -21.62 3.74
C HIS A 594 -12.93 -20.28 3.21
N GLY A 595 -12.18 -19.18 3.34
CA GLY A 595 -12.55 -17.86 2.83
C GLY A 595 -13.56 -17.10 3.69
N MET A 596 -13.84 -17.57 4.91
CA MET A 596 -14.85 -16.98 5.79
C MET A 596 -14.27 -15.84 6.63
N VAL A 597 -15.12 -14.90 7.03
CA VAL A 597 -14.84 -13.98 8.14
C VAL A 597 -15.14 -14.73 9.43
N THR A 598 -14.27 -14.66 10.45
CA THR A 598 -14.49 -15.39 11.70
C THR A 598 -14.69 -14.43 12.87
N LEU A 599 -15.62 -14.79 13.78
CA LEU A 599 -16.00 -13.99 14.94
C LEU A 599 -15.61 -14.65 16.28
N PRO A 600 -14.32 -14.87 16.57
CA PRO A 600 -13.91 -15.45 17.84
C PRO A 600 -14.19 -14.48 18.99
N LYS A 601 -15.05 -14.89 19.93
CA LYS A 601 -15.43 -14.08 21.10
C LYS A 601 -14.48 -14.28 22.27
N SER A 602 -14.01 -13.19 22.88
CA SER A 602 -13.33 -13.21 24.18
C SER A 602 -13.49 -11.88 24.92
N SER A 603 -13.75 -11.91 26.22
CA SER A 603 -13.62 -10.73 27.11
C SER A 603 -12.28 -10.69 27.86
N ARG A 604 -11.36 -11.59 27.51
CA ARG A 604 -9.99 -11.65 28.05
C ARG A 604 -9.00 -11.20 26.98
N ARG A 605 -8.17 -10.21 27.30
CA ARG A 605 -7.21 -9.61 26.35
C ARG A 605 -6.24 -10.64 25.77
N GLU A 606 -5.63 -11.48 26.60
CA GLU A 606 -4.67 -12.50 26.15
C GLU A 606 -5.25 -13.38 25.02
N ARG A 607 -6.53 -13.76 25.14
CA ARG A 607 -7.24 -14.57 24.14
C ARG A 607 -7.67 -13.78 22.90
N LEU A 608 -7.90 -12.48 23.01
CA LEU A 608 -8.15 -11.63 21.83
C LEU A 608 -6.92 -11.62 20.93
N VAL A 609 -5.74 -11.44 21.53
CA VAL A 609 -4.45 -11.50 20.84
C VAL A 609 -4.25 -12.88 20.22
N GLU A 610 -4.42 -13.94 21.02
CA GLU A 610 -4.28 -15.33 20.56
C GLU A 610 -5.20 -15.65 19.36
N ASN A 611 -6.49 -15.25 19.43
CA ASN A 611 -7.47 -15.53 18.39
C ASN A 611 -7.17 -14.79 17.06
N ALA A 612 -6.54 -13.61 17.14
CA ALA A 612 -6.15 -12.83 15.95
C ALA A 612 -4.82 -13.31 15.34
N ASP A 613 -3.97 -13.97 16.13
CA ASP A 613 -2.66 -14.48 15.71
C ASP A 613 -2.78 -15.80 14.93
N VAL A 614 -3.43 -15.73 13.77
CA VAL A 614 -3.71 -16.89 12.90
C VAL A 614 -3.31 -16.65 11.44
N SER A 615 -2.93 -15.42 11.08
CA SER A 615 -2.51 -15.05 9.72
C SER A 615 -1.38 -15.94 9.19
N GLN A 616 -0.47 -16.37 10.07
CA GLN A 616 0.73 -17.14 9.75
C GLN A 616 0.52 -18.65 9.68
N LEU A 617 -0.56 -19.15 10.31
CA LEU A 617 -0.88 -20.57 10.31
C LEU A 617 -1.36 -20.96 8.90
N VAL A 618 -0.82 -22.02 8.30
CA VAL A 618 -1.35 -22.58 7.04
C VAL A 618 -1.56 -24.07 7.24
N ILE A 619 -2.81 -24.48 7.28
CA ILE A 619 -3.25 -25.87 7.37
C ILE A 619 -3.16 -26.46 5.96
N SER A 620 -2.43 -27.57 5.81
CA SER A 620 -2.33 -28.28 4.53
C SER A 620 -3.69 -28.74 4.02
N GLU A 621 -3.85 -28.91 2.70
CA GLU A 621 -5.10 -29.39 2.09
C GLU A 621 -5.57 -30.73 2.69
N GLY A 622 -4.64 -31.66 2.93
CA GLY A 622 -4.95 -32.95 3.55
C GLY A 622 -5.49 -32.80 4.97
N ASP A 623 -4.92 -31.92 5.79
CA ASP A 623 -5.41 -31.70 7.16
C ASP A 623 -6.69 -30.85 7.19
N MET A 624 -6.88 -29.94 6.23
CA MET A 624 -8.16 -29.25 6.02
C MET A 624 -9.27 -30.27 5.76
N ALA A 625 -9.04 -31.24 4.87
CA ALA A 625 -10.00 -32.32 4.60
C ALA A 625 -10.26 -33.20 5.83
N VAL A 626 -9.24 -33.47 6.65
CA VAL A 626 -9.41 -34.17 7.94
C VAL A 626 -10.31 -33.37 8.88
N MET A 627 -10.11 -32.04 8.97
CA MET A 627 -10.95 -31.17 9.79
C MET A 627 -12.38 -31.06 9.25
N ASP A 628 -12.57 -31.01 7.94
CA ASP A 628 -13.89 -31.02 7.29
C ASP A 628 -14.65 -32.32 7.58
N GLY A 629 -13.93 -33.44 7.73
CA GLY A 629 -14.48 -34.74 8.12
C GLY A 629 -14.88 -34.86 9.59
N LEU A 630 -14.67 -33.83 10.43
CA LEU A 630 -15.12 -33.80 11.83
C LEU A 630 -16.58 -33.38 11.99
N ASP A 631 -17.29 -33.10 10.89
CA ASP A 631 -18.67 -32.65 10.93
C ASP A 631 -19.60 -33.69 11.57
N GLU A 632 -20.13 -33.33 12.73
CA GLU A 632 -21.12 -34.12 13.47
C GLU A 632 -22.47 -33.39 13.54
N LYS A 633 -22.62 -32.28 12.81
CA LYS A 633 -23.77 -31.35 12.87
C LYS A 633 -23.99 -30.79 14.27
N LEU A 634 -22.91 -30.49 14.99
CA LEU A 634 -22.95 -29.91 16.33
C LEU A 634 -23.42 -28.46 16.29
N VAL A 635 -24.67 -28.23 16.67
CA VAL A 635 -25.20 -26.89 16.88
C VAL A 635 -24.91 -26.46 18.34
N THR A 636 -24.24 -25.33 18.51
CA THR A 636 -23.83 -24.76 19.82
C THR A 636 -24.51 -23.42 20.12
N ASP A 637 -25.11 -22.79 19.11
CA ASP A 637 -25.95 -21.62 19.22
C ASP A 637 -27.22 -21.79 18.35
N TRP A 638 -27.81 -20.69 17.88
CA TRP A 638 -29.07 -20.62 17.13
C TRP A 638 -29.19 -21.51 15.90
#